data_AF-A0A7X9IW82-F1
#
_entry.id   AF-A0A7X9IW82-F1
#
_cell.length_a   1.000
_cell.length_b   1.000
_cell.length_c   1.000
_cell.angle_alpha   90.00
_cell.angle_beta   90.00
_cell.angle_gamma   90.00
#
_symmetry.space_group_name_H-M   'P 1'
#
loop_
_entity.id
_entity.type
_entity.pdbx_description
1 polymer ?
#
loop_
_entity_poly.entity_id
_entity_poly.type
_entity_poly.pdbx_seq_one_letter_code
_entity_poly.pdbx_strand_id
1 'polypeptide(L)'
;MTRTAKWIQGGAGVLAVALAAGLSAGCAEERDPVDRVQPYALPKSFFVGEDFLSTTDDPEFWYQATLVDVGYGAAQDGLFTSTYAQPVARLRWQITEDYLIGRLSYERVEGTDGRGAGGPTEDGVIVVAYKIKSHFDIVRAYNPTTGEQLNVLEENTTDRPWYEREYIRVDWSKNLNVDSYDFDTLSLLGVYGGITYEPLAYDVTDPNDPDAPVFDLEHGYFDVTNKAFAQPELIDLSSFGWGIDQFPACFLDPDFLGGTGPSGSCNPVELTIRQSFRRVEDHDYEPVHWDGYRFQAYGGFYTDRYGYARNYGMSDDLWYRLLDRHQIWERTHYYGDPETMSDPIECYTPATTPFGADPHRDENGDGTEDECAAAGPGSRCDTFRQRCTLPYAERRTKTVPWYFAHDSNQDYFEATEEAAHQWDVALRVAARSAQYAECQAVGGADCAARFPIFTGQMDDYQDAIWLSTEVDACRHGRAYAGQDCDALAERLGTERGFDPGVIAVARMPEVIVLCHSPVEAGDPEACGGPRLPAGRTAAECEAAYRQAAADPELLATCRAALNVRRGDLRYHQVNAIRNPQTPSPWGIMVDSIDPLTGESIAASVNVWTHVNDLWSQEVIDKLRYLAGEFTTEDVTEGEFVRDWSLAQAAASGGGVLPQLTREQLAERLGAAAGGRPVTL
;
A
#
# COMPACT_ATOMS: atom_id res chain seq x y z
N MET A 1 -52.55 7.68 15.79
CA MET A 1 -53.82 6.92 15.78
C MET A 1 -53.84 5.98 16.99
N THR A 2 -54.98 5.90 17.70
CA THR A 2 -55.44 4.83 18.63
C THR A 2 -54.46 4.36 19.73
N ARG A 3 -54.47 4.83 21.00
CA ARG A 3 -55.48 4.71 22.10
C ARG A 3 -56.12 3.33 22.29
N THR A 4 -55.84 2.70 23.43
CA THR A 4 -56.74 1.87 24.29
C THR A 4 -56.03 1.67 25.64
N ALA A 5 -56.65 1.47 26.81
CA ALA A 5 -57.95 1.82 27.39
C ALA A 5 -57.85 1.52 28.91
N LYS A 6 -58.52 2.33 29.74
CA LYS A 6 -58.65 2.22 31.21
C LYS A 6 -59.78 1.26 31.62
N TRP A 7 -59.65 0.60 32.78
CA TRP A 7 -60.70 0.14 33.73
C TRP A 7 -60.06 0.17 35.14
N ILE A 8 -60.33 1.06 36.11
CA ILE A 8 -61.49 1.42 36.98
C ILE A 8 -61.83 0.40 38.10
N GLN A 9 -61.86 0.95 39.33
CA GLN A 9 -62.58 0.60 40.59
C GLN A 9 -61.64 0.19 41.74
N GLY A 10 -61.68 0.73 42.95
CA GLY A 10 -62.55 1.71 43.63
C GLY A 10 -62.28 1.64 45.13
N GLY A 11 -62.47 2.72 45.90
CA GLY A 11 -62.38 2.68 47.36
C GLY A 11 -62.14 4.06 47.99
N ALA A 12 -63.18 4.61 48.62
CA ALA A 12 -63.21 5.91 49.26
C ALA A 12 -62.68 5.89 50.72
N GLY A 13 -62.15 7.02 51.19
CA GLY A 13 -62.29 7.40 52.60
C GLY A 13 -61.12 8.13 53.28
N VAL A 14 -61.38 9.42 53.57
CA VAL A 14 -60.96 10.20 54.75
C VAL A 14 -59.68 11.06 54.67
N LEU A 15 -59.92 12.35 54.88
CA LEU A 15 -59.01 13.48 55.12
C LEU A 15 -57.99 13.23 56.25
N ALA A 16 -56.74 13.64 56.00
CA ALA A 16 -55.92 14.35 56.99
C ALA A 16 -54.90 15.25 56.26
N VAL A 17 -54.98 16.55 56.50
CA VAL A 17 -54.02 17.57 56.03
C VAL A 17 -52.77 17.49 56.90
N ALA A 18 -51.60 17.29 56.29
CA ALA A 18 -50.31 17.62 56.90
C ALA A 18 -49.34 18.09 55.81
N LEU A 19 -48.82 19.31 56.01
CA LEU A 19 -47.76 19.92 55.22
C LEU A 19 -46.52 19.00 55.18
N ALA A 20 -46.06 18.66 53.97
CA ALA A 20 -44.67 18.28 53.72
C ALA A 20 -44.17 19.13 52.55
N ALA A 21 -43.36 20.14 52.88
CA ALA A 21 -42.67 20.99 51.95
C ALA A 21 -41.57 20.19 51.22
N GLY A 22 -41.50 20.43 49.91
CA GLY A 22 -40.32 20.32 49.03
C GLY A 22 -39.23 19.30 49.35
N LEU A 23 -39.27 18.17 48.64
CA LEU A 23 -38.08 17.46 48.19
C LEU A 23 -38.33 16.95 46.76
N SER A 24 -38.44 17.89 45.82
CA SER A 24 -38.05 17.59 44.45
C SER A 24 -36.53 17.49 44.45
N ALA A 25 -36.01 16.30 44.74
CA ALA A 25 -34.66 15.93 44.34
C ALA A 25 -34.65 15.97 42.81
N GLY A 26 -34.33 17.14 42.25
CA GLY A 26 -33.82 17.21 40.91
C GLY A 26 -32.51 16.43 40.94
N CYS A 27 -32.49 15.27 40.31
CA CYS A 27 -31.26 14.65 39.86
C CYS A 27 -30.57 15.70 38.99
N ALA A 28 -29.60 16.41 39.55
CA ALA A 28 -28.65 17.17 38.76
C ALA A 28 -27.79 16.11 38.06
N GLU A 29 -28.18 15.77 36.85
CA GLU A 29 -27.34 15.01 35.93
C GLU A 29 -26.02 15.76 35.81
N GLU A 30 -24.91 15.11 36.19
CA GLU A 30 -23.58 15.67 36.02
C GLU A 30 -23.41 15.93 34.51
N ARG A 31 -23.25 17.21 34.15
CA ARG A 31 -23.12 17.60 32.75
C ARG A 31 -21.80 17.05 32.22
N ASP A 32 -21.80 16.59 30.98
CA ASP A 32 -20.58 16.21 30.29
C ASP A 32 -19.53 17.33 30.42
N PRO A 33 -18.26 16.98 30.65
CA PRO A 33 -17.20 17.96 30.79
C PRO A 33 -17.04 18.78 29.50
N VAL A 34 -16.74 20.07 29.66
CA VAL A 34 -16.37 20.92 28.52
C VAL A 34 -14.95 20.53 28.11
N ASP A 35 -14.83 19.88 26.95
CA ASP A 35 -13.53 19.50 26.41
C ASP A 35 -12.82 20.69 25.76
N ARG A 36 -11.61 21.03 26.23
CA ARG A 36 -10.73 22.04 25.64
C ARG A 36 -9.45 21.46 25.05
N VAL A 37 -9.30 20.14 25.05
CA VAL A 37 -8.16 19.46 24.43
C VAL A 37 -8.18 19.75 22.94
N GLN A 38 -7.03 20.14 22.38
CA GLN A 38 -6.92 20.40 20.96
C GLN A 38 -6.77 19.07 20.19
N PRO A 39 -7.27 18.98 18.94
CA PRO A 39 -7.09 17.80 18.10
C PRO A 39 -5.62 17.34 18.01
N TYR A 40 -5.40 16.06 17.70
CA TYR A 40 -4.06 15.46 17.63
C TYR A 40 -3.29 15.49 18.96
N ALA A 41 -4.00 15.25 20.06
CA ALA A 41 -3.38 14.81 21.31
C ALA A 41 -2.98 13.35 21.16
N LEU A 42 -1.70 13.10 20.88
CA LEU A 42 -1.22 11.75 20.56
C LEU A 42 -0.73 11.05 21.84
N PRO A 43 -1.27 9.87 22.18
CA PRO A 43 -0.80 9.11 23.33
C PRO A 43 0.62 8.63 23.07
N LYS A 44 1.52 8.80 24.05
CA LYS A 44 2.89 8.29 23.96
C LYS A 44 2.93 6.78 23.81
N SER A 45 1.99 6.07 24.43
CA SER A 45 1.96 4.60 24.41
C SER A 45 1.76 4.00 23.03
N PHE A 46 1.21 4.78 22.09
CA PHE A 46 1.19 4.38 20.70
C PHE A 46 2.60 4.18 20.12
N PHE A 47 3.53 5.07 20.50
CA PHE A 47 4.90 5.13 19.97
C PHE A 47 5.92 4.31 20.77
N VAL A 48 5.82 4.29 22.10
CA VAL A 48 6.85 3.73 23.02
C VAL A 48 6.27 2.76 24.07
N GLY A 49 5.09 2.20 23.84
CA GLY A 49 4.49 1.24 24.77
C GLY A 49 4.01 1.88 26.09
N GLU A 50 3.59 1.05 27.04
CA GLU A 50 3.01 1.48 28.31
C GLU A 50 4.09 1.95 29.31
N ASP A 51 5.34 1.47 29.17
CA ASP A 51 6.47 1.90 29.99
C ASP A 51 7.31 2.99 29.31
N PHE A 52 7.03 4.25 29.59
CA PHE A 52 7.73 5.39 28.97
C PHE A 52 9.23 5.50 29.31
N LEU A 53 9.75 4.68 30.23
CA LEU A 53 11.16 4.70 30.65
C LEU A 53 11.94 3.48 30.16
N SER A 54 11.25 2.41 29.77
CA SER A 54 11.84 1.16 29.30
C SER A 54 11.60 1.02 27.81
N THR A 55 12.55 0.44 27.08
CA THR A 55 12.38 0.16 25.65
C THR A 55 11.91 -1.28 25.39
N THR A 56 11.42 -1.98 26.41
CA THR A 56 11.14 -3.43 26.36
C THR A 56 9.86 -3.72 25.59
N ASP A 57 8.87 -2.84 25.68
CA ASP A 57 7.56 -2.92 25.03
C ASP A 57 7.39 -1.89 23.90
N ASP A 58 8.48 -1.25 23.47
CA ASP A 58 8.49 -0.31 22.35
C ASP A 58 7.99 -1.02 21.05
N PRO A 59 6.89 -0.54 20.43
CA PRO A 59 6.43 -1.05 19.16
C PRO A 59 7.38 -0.68 18.01
N GLU A 60 7.50 -1.58 17.03
CA GLU A 60 8.22 -1.33 15.79
C GLU A 60 7.25 -0.86 14.68
N PHE A 61 7.72 0.00 13.78
CA PHE A 61 6.96 0.55 12.66
C PHE A 61 7.73 0.40 11.34
N TRP A 62 7.04 -0.02 10.27
CA TRP A 62 7.46 0.29 8.92
C TRP A 62 7.27 1.77 8.63
N TYR A 63 8.22 2.35 7.92
CA TYR A 63 8.22 3.72 7.45
C TYR A 63 8.56 3.77 5.96
N GLN A 64 7.82 4.59 5.22
CA GLN A 64 8.16 4.95 3.85
C GLN A 64 7.72 6.39 3.57
N ALA A 65 8.56 7.12 2.83
CA ALA A 65 8.21 8.42 2.25
C ALA A 65 7.93 8.25 0.75
N THR A 66 6.70 8.57 0.34
CA THR A 66 6.26 8.46 -1.04
C THR A 66 6.09 9.84 -1.66
N LEU A 67 6.72 10.09 -2.81
CA LEU A 67 6.47 11.28 -3.62
C LEU A 67 5.09 11.13 -4.29
N VAL A 68 4.08 11.80 -3.74
CA VAL A 68 2.68 11.61 -4.18
C VAL A 68 2.28 12.58 -5.28
N ASP A 69 2.91 13.74 -5.38
CA ASP A 69 2.64 14.75 -6.40
C ASP A 69 3.90 15.53 -6.77
N VAL A 70 3.99 15.89 -8.06
CA VAL A 70 5.05 16.70 -8.64
C VAL A 70 4.53 17.45 -9.86
N GLY A 71 4.91 18.72 -9.98
CA GLY A 71 4.52 19.57 -11.11
C GLY A 71 5.19 19.19 -12.44
N TYR A 72 4.51 19.46 -13.55
CA TYR A 72 5.10 19.32 -14.88
C TYR A 72 6.31 20.27 -15.03
N GLY A 73 7.42 19.75 -15.54
CA GLY A 73 8.69 20.48 -15.65
C GLY A 73 9.75 20.07 -14.62
N ALA A 74 9.42 19.18 -13.69
CA ALA A 74 10.37 18.43 -12.85
C ALA A 74 11.16 17.37 -13.64
N ALA A 75 11.85 17.81 -14.70
CA ALA A 75 12.48 16.95 -15.71
C ALA A 75 13.79 16.26 -15.27
N GLN A 76 14.15 16.37 -13.99
CA GLN A 76 15.31 15.71 -13.42
C GLN A 76 15.08 14.21 -13.27
N ASP A 77 16.18 13.44 -13.31
CA ASP A 77 16.11 11.99 -13.17
C ASP A 77 15.54 11.59 -11.81
N GLY A 78 14.70 10.56 -11.81
CA GLY A 78 13.98 10.10 -10.62
C GLY A 78 12.89 11.03 -10.10
N LEU A 79 12.67 12.23 -10.64
CA LEU A 79 11.72 13.20 -10.08
C LEU A 79 10.30 13.07 -10.66
N PHE A 80 9.65 11.95 -10.36
CA PHE A 80 8.27 11.65 -10.76
C PHE A 80 7.47 11.02 -9.60
N THR A 81 6.14 11.09 -9.66
CA THR A 81 5.27 10.48 -8.66
C THR A 81 5.58 8.99 -8.49
N SER A 82 5.66 8.51 -7.25
CA SER A 82 6.03 7.13 -6.95
C SER A 82 7.39 6.74 -7.57
N THR A 83 8.37 7.63 -7.48
CA THR A 83 9.76 7.37 -7.83
C THR A 83 10.36 6.15 -7.11
N TYR A 84 11.39 5.54 -7.71
CA TYR A 84 12.15 4.44 -7.11
C TYR A 84 12.91 4.84 -5.84
N ALA A 85 13.10 6.13 -5.57
CA ALA A 85 13.83 6.65 -4.42
C ALA A 85 12.98 6.70 -3.13
N GLN A 86 12.34 5.58 -2.76
CA GLN A 86 11.40 5.52 -1.64
C GLN A 86 11.71 4.34 -0.72
N PRO A 87 12.87 4.37 -0.04
CA PRO A 87 13.31 3.24 0.79
C PRO A 87 12.33 2.98 1.93
N VAL A 88 12.10 1.70 2.21
CA VAL A 88 11.36 1.25 3.40
C VAL A 88 12.35 1.02 4.53
N ALA A 89 12.00 1.50 5.72
CA ALA A 89 12.75 1.23 6.93
C ALA A 89 11.83 0.66 8.02
N ARG A 90 12.40 -0.15 8.91
CA ARG A 90 11.80 -0.47 10.21
C ARG A 90 12.40 0.42 11.29
N LEU A 91 11.56 1.04 12.11
CA LEU A 91 11.98 1.96 13.15
C LEU A 91 11.24 1.74 14.47
N ARG A 92 11.87 2.19 15.55
CA ARG A 92 11.24 2.41 16.86
C ARG A 92 11.34 3.89 17.23
N TRP A 93 10.39 4.38 18.00
CA TRP A 93 10.36 5.79 18.39
C TRP A 93 11.15 6.05 19.66
N GLN A 94 11.89 7.15 19.69
CA GLN A 94 12.46 7.74 20.88
C GLN A 94 11.75 9.08 21.13
N ILE A 95 11.23 9.25 22.35
CA ILE A 95 10.61 10.50 22.80
C ILE A 95 11.59 11.24 23.70
N THR A 96 11.99 12.44 23.30
CA THR A 96 12.75 13.38 24.13
C THR A 96 11.85 14.55 24.54
N GLU A 97 12.38 15.52 25.30
CA GLU A 97 11.61 16.71 25.69
C GLU A 97 11.21 17.59 24.49
N ASP A 98 12.05 17.63 23.45
CA ASP A 98 11.87 18.55 22.31
C ASP A 98 11.63 17.83 20.98
N TYR A 99 11.86 16.52 20.90
CA TYR A 99 11.84 15.76 19.64
C TYR A 99 11.23 14.37 19.77
N LEU A 100 10.45 14.01 18.75
CA LEU A 100 10.03 12.64 18.45
C LEU A 100 10.95 12.13 17.33
N ILE A 101 11.73 11.09 17.60
CA ILE A 101 12.79 10.60 16.71
C ILE A 101 12.49 9.16 16.33
N GLY A 102 12.38 8.84 15.05
CA GLY A 102 12.30 7.47 14.56
C GLY A 102 13.70 6.92 14.32
N ARG A 103 14.07 5.83 15.00
CA ARG A 103 15.40 5.21 14.91
C ARG A 103 15.31 3.82 14.32
N LEU A 104 16.27 3.48 13.47
CA LEU A 104 16.39 2.17 12.84
C LEU A 104 16.40 1.07 13.91
N SER A 105 15.51 0.10 13.75
CA SER A 105 15.31 -0.99 14.72
C SER A 105 16.19 -2.22 14.46
N TYR A 106 17.09 -2.13 13.49
CA TYR A 106 18.01 -3.20 13.10
C TYR A 106 19.36 -2.61 12.70
N GLU A 107 20.40 -3.43 12.72
CA GLU A 107 21.71 -3.01 12.23
C GLU A 107 21.69 -2.93 10.71
N ARG A 108 22.21 -1.86 10.09
CA ARG A 108 22.31 -1.79 8.62
C ARG A 108 23.16 -2.93 8.03
N VAL A 109 24.16 -3.39 8.77
CA VAL A 109 24.94 -4.60 8.48
C VAL A 109 24.90 -5.47 9.74
N GLU A 110 24.38 -6.68 9.62
CA GLU A 110 24.16 -7.57 10.76
C GLU A 110 25.48 -7.98 11.44
N GLY A 111 25.52 -7.97 12.78
CA GLY A 111 26.68 -8.41 13.55
C GLY A 111 27.79 -7.36 13.67
N THR A 112 27.48 -6.08 13.50
CA THR A 112 28.47 -4.99 13.56
C THR A 112 28.57 -4.35 14.94
N ASP A 113 27.66 -3.44 15.28
CA ASP A 113 27.71 -2.61 16.49
C ASP A 113 26.58 -2.91 17.50
N GLY A 114 25.67 -3.82 17.15
CA GLY A 114 24.54 -4.25 17.96
C GLY A 114 23.45 -3.20 18.14
N ARG A 115 23.46 -2.11 17.36
CA ARG A 115 22.50 -1.01 17.51
C ARG A 115 21.20 -1.33 16.78
N GLY A 116 20.07 -1.00 17.41
CA GLY A 116 18.73 -1.29 16.89
C GLY A 116 18.29 -2.76 17.09
N ALA A 117 19.15 -3.74 16.78
CA ALA A 117 18.83 -5.18 16.79
C ALA A 117 18.65 -5.77 18.20
N GLY A 118 17.52 -5.49 18.85
CA GLY A 118 17.21 -5.93 20.22
C GLY A 118 17.94 -5.15 21.32
N GLY A 119 18.71 -4.12 20.95
CA GLY A 119 19.32 -3.13 21.86
C GLY A 119 18.36 -1.98 22.19
N PRO A 120 18.79 -1.01 23.02
CA PRO A 120 18.00 0.18 23.35
C PRO A 120 17.65 0.97 22.08
N THR A 121 16.40 1.45 22.00
CA THR A 121 15.89 2.24 20.87
C THR A 121 16.77 3.47 20.57
N GLU A 122 17.41 4.05 21.59
CA GLU A 122 18.18 5.30 21.51
C GLU A 122 19.46 5.22 20.66
N ASP A 123 19.96 4.02 20.37
CA ASP A 123 21.24 3.83 19.70
C ASP A 123 21.11 3.67 18.17
N GLY A 124 19.90 3.42 17.64
CA GLY A 124 19.67 3.23 16.20
C GLY A 124 19.94 4.49 15.36
N VAL A 125 20.21 4.32 14.06
CA VAL A 125 20.38 5.44 13.11
C VAL A 125 19.08 6.23 13.01
N ILE A 126 19.14 7.57 12.98
CA ILE A 126 17.95 8.41 12.84
C ILE A 126 17.40 8.30 11.41
N VAL A 127 16.14 7.91 11.29
CA VAL A 127 15.39 7.78 10.03
C VAL A 127 14.53 9.02 9.81
N VAL A 128 13.79 9.45 10.84
CA VAL A 128 12.96 10.67 10.82
C VAL A 128 13.06 11.41 12.15
N ALA A 129 12.81 12.72 12.13
CA ALA A 129 12.74 13.50 13.36
C ALA A 129 11.72 14.65 13.24
N TYR A 130 10.85 14.79 14.25
CA TYR A 130 9.85 15.85 14.35
C TYR A 130 9.98 16.58 15.67
N LYS A 131 9.61 17.86 15.70
CA LYS A 131 9.64 18.66 16.93
C LYS A 131 8.42 18.36 17.79
N ILE A 132 8.61 18.21 19.10
CA ILE A 132 7.52 18.18 20.08
C ILE A 132 7.23 19.62 20.52
N LYS A 133 5.96 20.02 20.46
CA LYS A 133 5.46 21.33 20.91
C LYS A 133 5.17 21.32 22.41
N SER A 134 4.63 20.22 22.93
CA SER A 134 4.30 20.05 24.34
C SER A 134 4.12 18.59 24.74
N HIS A 135 4.43 18.29 26.01
CA HIS A 135 4.01 17.07 26.71
C HIS A 135 2.93 17.45 27.72
N PHE A 136 1.82 16.72 27.77
CA PHE A 136 0.69 17.07 28.64
C PHE A 136 -0.13 15.84 29.06
N ASP A 137 -0.93 16.04 30.11
CA ASP A 137 -1.96 15.11 30.53
C ASP A 137 -3.34 15.70 30.25
N ILE A 138 -4.31 14.85 29.92
CA ILE A 138 -5.70 15.26 29.78
C ILE A 138 -6.39 15.06 31.13
N VAL A 139 -6.60 16.15 31.87
CA VAL A 139 -7.18 16.10 33.23
C VAL A 139 -8.33 17.08 33.37
N ARG A 140 -9.17 16.86 34.39
CA ARG A 140 -10.15 17.88 34.80
C ARG A 140 -9.41 19.06 35.41
N ALA A 141 -9.62 20.25 34.85
CA ALA A 141 -9.12 21.50 35.40
C ALA A 141 -9.54 21.61 36.87
N TYR A 142 -8.71 22.17 37.73
CA TYR A 142 -9.02 22.31 39.14
C TYR A 142 -8.56 23.67 39.68
N ASN A 143 -9.15 24.09 40.79
CA ASN A 143 -8.66 25.27 41.49
C ASN A 143 -7.34 24.92 42.22
N PRO A 144 -6.20 25.51 41.85
CA PRO A 144 -4.90 25.14 42.43
C PRO A 144 -4.78 25.46 43.93
N THR A 145 -5.68 26.29 44.49
CA THR A 145 -5.69 26.63 45.91
C THR A 145 -6.53 25.66 46.75
N THR A 146 -7.64 25.13 46.19
CA THR A 146 -8.59 24.29 46.94
C THR A 146 -8.61 22.82 46.49
N GLY A 147 -8.06 22.49 45.33
CA GLY A 147 -8.11 21.16 44.72
C GLY A 147 -9.47 20.77 44.12
N GLU A 148 -10.44 21.70 44.10
CA GLU A 148 -11.78 21.43 43.59
C GLU A 148 -11.76 21.31 42.05
N GLN A 149 -12.21 20.17 41.53
CA GLN A 149 -12.30 19.91 40.09
C GLN A 149 -13.43 20.72 39.46
N LEU A 150 -13.15 21.27 38.28
CA LEU A 150 -14.07 21.99 37.42
C LEU A 150 -14.61 21.03 36.35
N ASN A 151 -15.74 21.39 35.75
CA ASN A 151 -16.34 20.63 34.65
C ASN A 151 -15.70 20.95 33.28
N VAL A 152 -14.36 21.00 33.24
CA VAL A 152 -13.58 21.33 32.06
C VAL A 152 -12.40 20.36 31.95
N LEU A 153 -12.21 19.71 30.81
CA LEU A 153 -10.98 18.96 30.52
C LEU A 153 -9.96 19.90 29.86
N GLU A 154 -8.71 19.83 30.29
CA GLU A 154 -7.62 20.67 29.78
C GLU A 154 -6.30 19.89 29.65
N GLU A 155 -5.39 20.44 28.83
CA GLU A 155 -4.03 19.94 28.67
C GLU A 155 -3.14 20.46 29.80
N ASN A 156 -2.91 19.64 30.83
CA ASN A 156 -2.04 19.99 31.94
C ASN A 156 -0.58 19.73 31.58
N THR A 157 0.25 20.77 31.70
CA THR A 157 1.68 20.75 31.37
C THR A 157 2.58 21.00 32.59
N THR A 158 2.05 20.93 33.80
CA THR A 158 2.73 21.41 35.02
C THR A 158 2.82 20.40 36.14
N ASP A 159 1.87 19.48 36.25
CA ASP A 159 1.68 18.70 37.49
C ASP A 159 2.65 17.51 37.58
N ARG A 160 2.92 16.87 36.43
CA ARG A 160 3.92 15.79 36.29
C ARG A 160 5.12 16.25 35.47
N PRO A 161 6.32 15.68 35.63
CA PRO A 161 7.43 15.93 34.70
C PRO A 161 7.10 15.40 33.29
N TRP A 162 7.71 15.98 32.25
CA TRP A 162 7.34 15.71 30.85
C TRP A 162 7.39 14.22 30.48
N TYR A 163 8.35 13.46 31.04
CA TYR A 163 8.56 12.04 30.72
C TYR A 163 7.48 11.13 31.30
N GLU A 164 6.76 11.55 32.34
CA GLU A 164 5.64 10.81 32.94
C GLU A 164 4.27 11.14 32.32
N ARG A 165 4.19 12.20 31.50
CA ARG A 165 2.93 12.65 30.89
C ARG A 165 2.51 11.73 29.75
N GLU A 166 1.20 11.53 29.61
CA GLU A 166 0.63 10.53 28.70
C GLU A 166 0.55 10.97 27.25
N TYR A 167 0.46 12.28 26.98
CA TYR A 167 0.25 12.81 25.63
C TYR A 167 1.37 13.73 25.16
N ILE A 168 1.56 13.76 23.85
CA ILE A 168 2.44 14.67 23.15
C ILE A 168 1.71 15.40 22.03
N ARG A 169 2.19 16.61 21.75
CA ARG A 169 1.82 17.39 20.57
C ARG A 169 3.02 17.53 19.67
N VAL A 170 2.93 17.05 18.45
CA VAL A 170 4.05 17.02 17.50
C VAL A 170 3.82 18.07 16.41
N ASP A 171 4.91 18.70 15.98
CA ASP A 171 4.96 19.54 14.78
C ASP A 171 5.30 18.68 13.57
N TRP A 172 4.26 18.26 12.86
CA TRP A 172 4.39 17.43 11.66
C TRP A 172 4.76 18.23 10.41
N SER A 173 4.90 19.56 10.52
CA SER A 173 5.04 20.44 9.34
C SER A 173 6.31 20.22 8.52
N LYS A 174 7.33 19.58 9.12
CA LYS A 174 8.58 19.22 8.45
C LYS A 174 9.29 18.08 9.16
N ASN A 175 9.84 17.15 8.38
CA ASN A 175 10.89 16.25 8.82
C ASN A 175 12.21 17.04 8.98
N LEU A 176 12.89 16.83 10.11
CA LEU A 176 14.17 17.48 10.43
C LEU A 176 15.37 16.66 9.97
N ASN A 177 15.18 15.38 9.61
CA ASN A 177 16.23 14.52 9.11
C ASN A 177 16.23 14.48 7.57
N VAL A 178 16.96 15.41 6.95
CA VAL A 178 16.94 15.66 5.50
C VAL A 178 18.26 15.35 4.78
N ASP A 179 19.22 14.73 5.49
CA ASP A 179 20.55 14.38 4.96
C ASP A 179 20.85 12.87 5.11
N SER A 180 19.82 12.03 5.23
CA SER A 180 19.94 10.59 5.47
C SER A 180 19.77 9.79 4.18
N TYR A 181 20.82 9.73 3.35
CA TYR A 181 20.75 9.18 1.99
C TYR A 181 20.17 7.76 1.88
N ASP A 182 20.39 6.89 2.86
CA ASP A 182 19.87 5.52 2.85
C ASP A 182 18.37 5.45 3.21
N PHE A 183 17.81 6.50 3.83
CA PHE A 183 16.51 6.43 4.51
C PHE A 183 15.59 7.65 4.27
N ASP A 184 16.06 8.67 3.56
CA ASP A 184 15.33 9.88 3.20
C ASP A 184 15.20 9.99 1.67
N THR A 185 13.96 10.02 1.20
CA THR A 185 13.61 10.12 -0.22
C THR A 185 14.22 11.32 -0.91
N LEU A 186 14.22 12.50 -0.27
CA LEU A 186 14.75 13.72 -0.88
C LEU A 186 16.27 13.64 -1.03
N SER A 187 16.96 13.20 0.01
CA SER A 187 18.41 12.95 -0.02
C SER A 187 18.78 12.00 -1.16
N LEU A 188 18.04 10.88 -1.28
CA LEU A 188 18.29 9.86 -2.31
C LEU A 188 17.99 10.38 -3.72
N LEU A 189 16.89 11.13 -3.90
CA LEU A 189 16.60 11.81 -5.16
C LEU A 189 17.65 12.87 -5.52
N GLY A 190 18.23 13.55 -4.54
CA GLY A 190 19.27 14.55 -4.76
C GLY A 190 20.52 13.93 -5.37
N VAL A 191 20.87 12.71 -4.94
CA VAL A 191 22.01 11.95 -5.48
C VAL A 191 21.78 11.50 -6.92
N TYR A 192 20.57 11.02 -7.25
CA TYR A 192 20.27 10.53 -8.59
C TYR A 192 19.97 11.65 -9.60
N GLY A 193 19.28 12.70 -9.16
CA GLY A 193 18.75 13.75 -10.04
C GLY A 193 19.57 15.04 -10.11
N GLY A 194 20.61 15.22 -9.27
CA GLY A 194 21.37 16.48 -9.19
C GLY A 194 20.48 17.65 -8.77
N ILE A 195 19.83 17.53 -7.62
CA ILE A 195 18.83 18.48 -7.11
C ILE A 195 19.15 18.84 -5.67
N THR A 196 19.11 20.14 -5.35
CA THR A 196 19.13 20.63 -3.97
C THR A 196 17.71 20.87 -3.47
N TYR A 197 17.41 20.38 -2.26
CA TYR A 197 16.08 20.50 -1.65
C TYR A 197 16.03 21.54 -0.54
N GLU A 198 14.95 22.30 -0.51
CA GLU A 198 14.60 23.13 0.63
C GLU A 198 13.27 22.65 1.23
N PRO A 199 13.25 22.15 2.48
CA PRO A 199 12.02 21.71 3.13
C PRO A 199 11.12 22.91 3.43
N LEU A 200 9.82 22.76 3.18
CA LEU A 200 8.80 23.76 3.48
C LEU A 200 7.99 23.31 4.69
N ALA A 201 7.81 24.22 5.67
CA ALA A 201 6.85 23.98 6.74
C ALA A 201 5.43 23.96 6.14
N TYR A 202 4.83 22.79 6.08
CA TYR A 202 3.52 22.57 5.49
C TYR A 202 2.62 21.85 6.48
N ASP A 203 1.52 22.49 6.89
CA ASP A 203 0.57 21.94 7.84
C ASP A 203 -0.84 22.17 7.31
N VAL A 204 -1.63 21.10 7.28
CA VAL A 204 -2.98 21.08 6.74
C VAL A 204 -3.93 20.77 7.88
N THR A 205 -4.77 21.76 8.19
CA THR A 205 -5.72 21.67 9.30
C THR A 205 -7.15 21.36 8.86
N ASP A 206 -7.45 21.45 7.56
CA ASP A 206 -8.72 21.00 7.02
C ASP A 206 -8.69 19.48 6.88
N PRO A 207 -9.48 18.72 7.67
CA PRO A 207 -9.51 17.26 7.59
C PRO A 207 -10.04 16.73 6.24
N ASN A 208 -10.62 17.59 5.41
CA ASN A 208 -11.13 17.22 4.09
C ASN A 208 -10.11 17.35 2.96
N ASP A 209 -8.96 17.93 3.25
CA ASP A 209 -7.87 18.09 2.30
C ASP A 209 -7.18 16.74 2.08
N PRO A 210 -6.85 16.35 0.83
CA PRO A 210 -6.20 15.07 0.54
C PRO A 210 -4.85 14.90 1.25
N ASP A 211 -4.17 16.00 1.57
CA ASP A 211 -2.87 16.03 2.22
C ASP A 211 -2.95 16.16 3.75
N ALA A 212 -4.17 16.18 4.32
CA ALA A 212 -4.36 16.18 5.76
C ALA A 212 -3.75 14.93 6.42
N PRO A 213 -3.14 15.07 7.62
CA PRO A 213 -2.67 13.94 8.40
C PRO A 213 -3.78 12.94 8.72
N VAL A 214 -3.45 11.66 8.68
CA VAL A 214 -4.36 10.59 9.14
C VAL A 214 -3.72 9.89 10.33
N PHE A 215 -4.47 9.78 11.42
CA PHE A 215 -4.07 9.04 12.62
C PHE A 215 -5.08 7.94 12.89
N ASP A 216 -4.73 6.72 12.51
CA ASP A 216 -5.50 5.50 12.74
C ASP A 216 -4.79 4.68 13.82
N LEU A 217 -4.83 5.22 15.04
CA LEU A 217 -4.07 4.68 16.17
C LEU A 217 -4.55 3.28 16.57
N GLU A 218 -5.81 2.95 16.29
CA GLU A 218 -6.41 1.64 16.55
C GLU A 218 -5.75 0.54 15.70
N HIS A 219 -5.51 0.81 14.42
CA HIS A 219 -4.86 -0.11 13.49
C HIS A 219 -3.34 0.13 13.36
N GLY A 220 -2.73 0.83 14.32
CA GLY A 220 -1.28 1.00 14.35
C GLY A 220 -0.72 1.89 13.24
N TYR A 221 -1.51 2.79 12.64
CA TYR A 221 -1.10 3.54 11.45
C TYR A 221 -1.24 5.05 11.64
N PHE A 222 -0.30 5.80 11.05
CA PHE A 222 -0.51 7.21 10.75
C PHE A 222 0.31 7.65 9.55
N ASP A 223 -0.12 8.72 8.90
CA ASP A 223 0.69 9.40 7.90
C ASP A 223 0.57 10.92 7.97
N VAL A 224 1.62 11.58 7.50
CA VAL A 224 1.73 13.05 7.45
C VAL A 224 2.28 13.47 6.10
N THR A 225 1.87 14.65 5.65
CA THR A 225 2.33 15.20 4.36
C THR A 225 3.34 16.32 4.60
N ASN A 226 4.47 16.26 3.91
CA ASN A 226 5.47 17.32 3.89
C ASN A 226 5.66 17.83 2.45
N LYS A 227 6.04 19.10 2.32
CA LYS A 227 6.38 19.70 1.03
C LYS A 227 7.83 20.13 1.00
N ALA A 228 8.42 20.09 -0.18
CA ALA A 228 9.77 20.57 -0.43
C ALA A 228 9.87 21.21 -1.81
N PHE A 229 10.85 22.08 -2.01
CA PHE A 229 11.19 22.61 -3.34
C PHE A 229 12.42 21.89 -3.89
N ALA A 230 12.27 21.31 -5.08
CA ALA A 230 13.38 20.85 -5.91
C ALA A 230 13.96 22.03 -6.68
N GLN A 231 15.18 22.45 -6.37
CA GLN A 231 15.87 23.53 -7.07
C GLN A 231 16.84 22.96 -8.12
N PRO A 232 16.90 23.54 -9.34
CA PRO A 232 17.88 23.14 -10.35
C PRO A 232 19.32 23.37 -9.87
N GLU A 233 20.20 22.40 -10.09
CA GLU A 233 21.62 22.55 -9.80
C GLU A 233 22.33 23.56 -10.72
N LEU A 234 23.42 24.12 -10.21
CA LEU A 234 24.38 24.90 -10.98
C LEU A 234 25.51 23.98 -11.41
N ILE A 235 25.72 23.86 -12.72
CA ILE A 235 26.88 23.16 -13.25
C ILE A 235 28.12 24.04 -13.22
N ASP A 236 29.27 23.44 -12.91
CA ASP A 236 30.57 24.10 -12.99
C ASP A 236 31.06 24.12 -14.45
N LEU A 237 31.19 25.34 -15.00
CA LEU A 237 31.70 25.59 -16.34
C LEU A 237 33.09 26.23 -16.34
N SER A 238 33.69 26.46 -15.18
CA SER A 238 34.97 27.15 -15.02
C SER A 238 36.09 26.50 -15.86
N SER A 239 36.04 25.17 -16.02
CA SER A 239 37.01 24.38 -16.79
C SER A 239 36.98 24.65 -18.30
N PHE A 240 35.92 25.23 -18.86
CA PHE A 240 35.80 25.52 -20.29
C PHE A 240 36.42 26.87 -20.69
N GLY A 241 36.77 27.74 -19.72
CA GLY A 241 37.46 29.00 -19.99
C GLY A 241 36.62 30.04 -20.74
N TRP A 242 35.29 29.91 -20.74
CA TRP A 242 34.35 30.80 -21.44
C TRP A 242 34.02 32.09 -20.67
N GLY A 243 34.64 32.31 -19.50
CA GLY A 243 34.34 33.45 -18.63
C GLY A 243 33.01 33.32 -17.87
N ILE A 244 32.45 32.11 -17.81
CA ILE A 244 31.28 31.73 -17.01
C ILE A 244 31.74 30.60 -16.10
N ASP A 245 31.67 30.82 -14.78
CA ASP A 245 32.13 29.84 -13.80
C ASP A 245 31.04 28.83 -13.45
N GLN A 246 29.78 29.28 -13.38
CA GLN A 246 28.63 28.42 -13.09
C GLN A 246 27.42 28.81 -13.94
N PHE A 247 26.61 27.83 -14.30
CA PHE A 247 25.39 28.05 -15.09
C PHE A 247 24.28 27.06 -14.65
N PRO A 248 23.00 27.45 -14.62
CA PRO A 248 21.94 26.53 -14.24
C PRO A 248 21.80 25.40 -15.26
N ALA A 249 21.83 24.15 -14.79
CA ALA A 249 21.78 22.96 -15.63
C ALA A 249 20.52 22.96 -16.51
N CYS A 250 19.39 23.36 -15.94
CA CYS A 250 18.07 23.35 -16.58
C CYS A 250 17.97 24.12 -17.91
N PHE A 251 18.86 25.08 -18.18
CA PHE A 251 18.89 25.85 -19.44
C PHE A 251 19.58 25.10 -20.59
N LEU A 252 20.21 23.96 -20.30
CA LEU A 252 21.01 23.20 -21.25
C LEU A 252 20.22 21.98 -21.72
N ASP A 253 20.50 21.53 -22.96
CA ASP A 253 19.93 20.30 -23.50
C ASP A 253 20.35 19.08 -22.65
N PRO A 254 19.59 17.97 -22.68
CA PRO A 254 19.87 16.78 -21.88
C PRO A 254 21.21 16.12 -22.20
N ASP A 255 21.77 16.42 -23.37
CA ASP A 255 23.11 16.00 -23.78
C ASP A 255 24.24 16.65 -22.96
N PHE A 256 23.93 17.67 -22.16
CA PHE A 256 24.89 18.40 -21.33
C PHE A 256 24.60 18.14 -19.85
N LEU A 257 25.56 17.55 -19.13
CA LEU A 257 25.56 17.20 -17.69
C LEU A 257 24.41 17.83 -16.86
N GLY A 258 23.35 17.06 -16.58
CA GLY A 258 22.21 17.51 -15.75
C GLY A 258 21.24 18.47 -16.43
N GLY A 259 21.37 18.67 -17.75
CA GLY A 259 20.52 19.52 -18.56
C GLY A 259 19.11 18.97 -18.71
N THR A 260 18.13 19.86 -18.72
CA THR A 260 16.71 19.49 -18.81
C THR A 260 15.93 20.30 -19.86
N GLY A 261 16.58 21.16 -20.64
CA GLY A 261 15.92 21.92 -21.70
C GLY A 261 15.40 21.01 -22.82
N PRO A 262 14.32 21.38 -23.54
CA PRO A 262 13.43 22.51 -23.31
C PRO A 262 12.26 22.21 -22.36
N SER A 263 12.12 20.98 -21.86
CA SER A 263 10.96 20.52 -21.08
C SER A 263 11.03 20.86 -19.59
N GLY A 264 12.25 20.98 -19.04
CA GLY A 264 12.50 21.23 -17.64
C GLY A 264 12.31 22.69 -17.22
N SER A 265 11.81 22.87 -16.01
CA SER A 265 11.66 24.18 -15.37
C SER A 265 12.99 24.65 -14.79
N CYS A 266 13.34 25.91 -15.07
CA CYS A 266 14.42 26.61 -14.35
C CYS A 266 13.97 27.34 -13.08
N ASN A 267 12.70 27.18 -12.69
CA ASN A 267 12.20 27.60 -11.38
C ASN A 267 12.13 26.39 -10.43
N PRO A 268 12.23 26.60 -9.12
CA PRO A 268 12.01 25.54 -8.14
C PRO A 268 10.63 24.88 -8.34
N VAL A 269 10.59 23.56 -8.28
CA VAL A 269 9.35 22.77 -8.41
C VAL A 269 8.92 22.29 -7.03
N GLU A 270 7.65 22.49 -6.68
CA GLU A 270 7.08 21.99 -5.44
C GLU A 270 6.86 20.47 -5.53
N LEU A 271 7.23 19.77 -4.47
CA LEU A 271 7.07 18.34 -4.26
C LEU A 271 6.17 18.09 -3.07
N THR A 272 5.28 17.11 -3.19
CA THR A 272 4.43 16.67 -2.08
C THR A 272 4.79 15.24 -1.70
N ILE A 273 5.15 15.03 -0.44
CA ILE A 273 5.68 13.76 0.08
C ILE A 273 4.77 13.30 1.21
N ARG A 274 4.21 12.09 1.08
CA ARG A 274 3.48 11.43 2.16
C ARG A 274 4.43 10.51 2.91
N GLN A 275 4.55 10.73 4.22
CA GLN A 275 5.34 9.91 5.13
C GLN A 275 4.39 9.03 5.91
N SER A 276 4.43 7.74 5.61
CA SER A 276 3.52 6.74 6.18
C SER A 276 4.25 5.88 7.20
N PHE A 277 3.57 5.60 8.30
CA PHE A 277 4.05 4.81 9.42
C PHE A 277 3.03 3.75 9.77
N ARG A 278 3.41 2.47 9.72
CA ARG A 278 2.53 1.34 10.04
C ARG A 278 3.22 0.43 11.04
N ARG A 279 2.56 0.08 12.15
CA ARG A 279 3.08 -0.87 13.13
C ARG A 279 3.42 -2.19 12.43
N VAL A 280 4.57 -2.76 12.78
CA VAL A 280 5.01 -4.06 12.27
C VAL A 280 4.15 -5.16 12.89
N GLU A 281 3.65 -6.05 12.03
CA GLU A 281 2.83 -7.21 12.40
C GLU A 281 3.52 -8.49 11.91
N ASP A 282 3.34 -9.59 12.63
CA ASP A 282 3.85 -10.90 12.18
C ASP A 282 2.82 -11.59 11.30
N HIS A 283 3.07 -11.64 9.99
CA HIS A 283 2.19 -12.28 9.00
C HIS A 283 2.52 -13.76 8.73
N ASP A 284 3.34 -14.40 9.58
CA ASP A 284 3.83 -15.76 9.36
C ASP A 284 4.51 -15.91 7.98
N TYR A 285 5.24 -14.90 7.56
CA TYR A 285 5.94 -14.88 6.28
C TYR A 285 7.27 -15.64 6.36
N GLU A 286 7.55 -16.45 5.33
CA GLU A 286 8.82 -17.18 5.12
C GLU A 286 9.76 -16.35 4.25
N PRO A 287 10.86 -15.81 4.78
CA PRO A 287 11.90 -15.17 3.98
C PRO A 287 12.60 -16.21 3.11
N VAL A 288 12.94 -15.84 1.88
CA VAL A 288 13.55 -16.76 0.92
C VAL A 288 14.85 -16.18 0.40
N HIS A 289 15.96 -16.83 0.75
CA HIS A 289 17.25 -16.51 0.14
C HIS A 289 17.28 -16.95 -1.33
N TRP A 290 17.42 -15.99 -2.24
CA TRP A 290 17.65 -16.23 -3.66
C TRP A 290 19.14 -16.37 -3.96
N ASP A 291 19.66 -17.56 -3.64
CA ASP A 291 21.08 -17.88 -3.82
C ASP A 291 21.50 -17.94 -5.31
N GLY A 292 22.81 -18.10 -5.53
CA GLY A 292 23.37 -18.19 -6.88
C GLY A 292 22.92 -19.41 -7.69
N TYR A 293 22.35 -20.43 -7.07
CA TYR A 293 21.82 -21.61 -7.78
C TYR A 293 20.40 -21.34 -8.28
N ARG A 294 19.54 -20.76 -7.43
CA ARG A 294 18.19 -20.31 -7.82
C ARG A 294 18.25 -19.27 -8.94
N PHE A 295 19.22 -18.34 -8.86
CA PHE A 295 19.49 -17.37 -9.93
C PHE A 295 19.82 -17.98 -11.30
N GLN A 296 20.35 -19.22 -11.36
CA GLN A 296 20.62 -19.89 -12.64
C GLN A 296 19.34 -20.33 -13.36
N ALA A 297 18.26 -20.58 -12.61
CA ALA A 297 16.97 -20.94 -13.19
C ALA A 297 16.27 -19.69 -13.75
N TYR A 298 16.11 -18.66 -12.92
CA TYR A 298 15.59 -17.34 -13.30
C TYR A 298 15.94 -16.30 -12.23
N GLY A 299 16.01 -15.04 -12.65
CA GLY A 299 16.22 -13.92 -11.73
C GLY A 299 14.95 -13.58 -10.93
N GLY A 300 15.12 -12.87 -9.82
CA GLY A 300 14.03 -12.25 -9.07
C GLY A 300 14.44 -10.85 -8.64
N PHE A 301 13.47 -10.04 -8.23
CA PHE A 301 13.75 -8.84 -7.43
C PHE A 301 14.12 -9.28 -6.02
N TYR A 302 15.10 -8.62 -5.41
CA TYR A 302 15.58 -8.99 -4.09
C TYR A 302 16.07 -7.77 -3.33
N THR A 303 15.95 -7.89 -2.02
CA THR A 303 16.53 -6.98 -1.05
C THR A 303 17.78 -7.59 -0.44
N ASP A 304 18.89 -6.86 -0.50
CA ASP A 304 20.17 -7.31 0.04
C ASP A 304 20.25 -7.13 1.55
N ARG A 305 20.65 -8.19 2.24
CA ARG A 305 20.99 -8.17 3.66
C ARG A 305 22.43 -8.60 3.86
N TYR A 306 23.27 -7.65 4.27
CA TYR A 306 24.69 -7.89 4.53
C TYR A 306 24.94 -8.25 5.98
N GLY A 307 25.89 -9.17 6.21
CA GLY A 307 26.37 -9.52 7.53
C GLY A 307 27.88 -9.35 7.69
N TYR A 308 28.28 -9.23 8.95
CA TYR A 308 29.63 -8.95 9.40
C TYR A 308 30.08 -9.97 10.44
N ALA A 309 31.27 -10.55 10.21
CA ALA A 309 31.95 -11.39 11.18
C ALA A 309 33.19 -10.67 11.70
N ARG A 310 33.32 -10.50 13.02
CA ARG A 310 34.41 -9.73 13.66
C ARG A 310 35.83 -10.05 13.17
N ASN A 311 36.11 -11.32 12.87
CA ASN A 311 37.44 -11.76 12.43
C ASN A 311 37.62 -11.73 10.91
N TYR A 312 36.56 -11.52 10.13
CA TYR A 312 36.55 -11.64 8.67
C TYR A 312 36.00 -10.41 7.93
N GLY A 313 35.38 -9.45 8.63
CA GLY A 313 34.73 -8.30 8.01
C GLY A 313 33.34 -8.63 7.48
N MET A 314 32.88 -7.87 6.49
CA MET A 314 31.69 -8.25 5.71
C MET A 314 31.98 -9.56 4.97
N SER A 315 31.03 -10.49 4.99
CA SER A 315 31.23 -11.82 4.44
C SER A 315 30.11 -12.21 3.49
N ASP A 316 30.46 -12.75 2.32
CA ASP A 316 29.51 -13.27 1.35
C ASP A 316 28.65 -14.42 1.93
N ASP A 317 29.20 -15.18 2.90
CA ASP A 317 28.48 -16.26 3.60
C ASP A 317 27.35 -15.73 4.51
N LEU A 318 27.42 -14.44 4.87
CA LEU A 318 26.41 -13.72 5.65
C LEU A 318 25.68 -12.69 4.77
N TRP A 319 25.82 -12.76 3.44
CA TRP A 319 25.08 -11.94 2.51
C TRP A 319 23.89 -12.72 1.97
N TYR A 320 22.70 -12.33 2.40
CA TYR A 320 21.44 -12.89 1.95
C TYR A 320 20.75 -11.97 0.94
N ARG A 321 20.35 -12.53 -0.20
CA ARG A 321 19.44 -11.88 -1.17
C ARG A 321 18.01 -12.33 -0.88
N LEU A 322 17.25 -11.54 -0.14
CA LEU A 322 15.88 -11.91 0.23
C LEU A 322 14.96 -11.61 -0.96
N LEU A 323 14.27 -12.63 -1.48
CA LEU A 323 13.38 -12.48 -2.63
C LEU A 323 12.20 -11.56 -2.27
N ASP A 324 11.96 -10.56 -3.10
CA ASP A 324 10.84 -9.63 -2.98
C ASP A 324 9.56 -10.33 -3.46
N ARG A 325 8.68 -10.73 -2.53
CA ARG A 325 7.42 -11.43 -2.89
C ARG A 325 6.27 -11.11 -1.94
N HIS A 326 5.05 -11.21 -2.46
CA HIS A 326 3.84 -11.11 -1.64
C HIS A 326 3.63 -12.36 -0.80
N GLN A 327 3.09 -12.17 0.41
CA GLN A 327 2.53 -13.27 1.18
C GLN A 327 1.18 -13.68 0.61
N ILE A 328 1.15 -14.78 -0.14
CA ILE A 328 -0.09 -15.32 -0.75
C ILE A 328 -0.71 -16.45 0.06
N TRP A 329 -0.06 -16.93 1.12
CA TRP A 329 -0.55 -18.03 1.95
C TRP A 329 -1.25 -17.51 3.20
N GLU A 330 -2.33 -18.19 3.62
CA GLU A 330 -2.97 -17.95 4.92
C GLU A 330 -2.02 -18.26 6.08
N ARG A 331 -1.22 -19.31 5.91
CA ARG A 331 -0.22 -19.78 6.87
C ARG A 331 0.92 -20.46 6.13
N THR A 332 2.14 -20.19 6.58
CA THR A 332 3.38 -20.68 5.98
C THR A 332 4.08 -21.71 6.83
N HIS A 333 4.02 -21.57 8.16
CA HIS A 333 4.69 -22.46 9.09
C HIS A 333 3.73 -23.46 9.73
N TYR A 334 4.31 -24.56 10.21
CA TYR A 334 3.58 -25.53 11.00
C TYR A 334 3.42 -25.04 12.44
N TYR A 335 2.21 -25.20 12.98
CA TYR A 335 1.87 -24.89 14.37
C TYR A 335 1.01 -26.01 14.94
N GLY A 336 1.28 -26.41 16.18
CA GLY A 336 0.47 -27.37 16.91
C GLY A 336 -0.96 -26.86 17.14
N ASP A 337 -1.10 -25.55 17.39
CA ASP A 337 -2.38 -24.84 17.34
C ASP A 337 -2.42 -23.85 16.16
N PRO A 338 -3.13 -24.21 15.08
CA PRO A 338 -3.22 -23.37 13.88
C PRO A 338 -4.01 -22.08 14.06
N GLU A 339 -4.90 -21.97 15.05
CA GLU A 339 -5.74 -20.78 15.25
C GLU A 339 -4.97 -19.66 15.95
N THR A 340 -4.16 -20.02 16.95
CA THR A 340 -3.34 -19.08 17.70
C THR A 340 -1.92 -18.95 17.15
N MET A 341 -1.57 -19.75 16.12
CA MET A 341 -0.22 -19.88 15.58
C MET A 341 0.82 -20.13 16.70
N SER A 342 0.48 -21.05 17.61
CA SER A 342 1.34 -21.42 18.74
C SER A 342 1.85 -22.86 18.62
N ASP A 343 2.88 -23.17 19.41
CA ASP A 343 3.61 -24.44 19.36
C ASP A 343 4.20 -24.76 17.97
N PRO A 344 5.06 -23.88 17.40
CA PRO A 344 5.76 -24.21 16.15
C PRO A 344 6.73 -25.37 16.36
N ILE A 345 7.00 -26.13 15.30
CA ILE A 345 8.13 -27.06 15.29
C ILE A 345 9.39 -26.24 14.98
N GLU A 346 10.26 -26.10 15.96
CA GLU A 346 11.53 -25.40 15.81
C GLU A 346 12.51 -26.20 14.94
N CYS A 347 13.31 -25.49 14.17
CA CYS A 347 14.41 -26.03 13.37
C CYS A 347 15.54 -25.00 13.30
N TYR A 348 16.72 -25.39 12.84
CA TYR A 348 17.90 -24.50 12.83
C TYR A 348 18.26 -23.90 14.20
N THR A 349 18.13 -24.72 15.25
CA THR A 349 18.51 -24.36 16.61
C THR A 349 19.70 -25.21 17.08
N PRO A 350 20.44 -24.82 18.13
CA PRO A 350 21.47 -25.68 18.71
C PRO A 350 20.96 -27.06 19.18
N ALA A 351 19.66 -27.21 19.39
CA ALA A 351 19.03 -28.46 19.79
C ALA A 351 18.69 -29.37 18.60
N THR A 352 18.34 -28.80 17.45
CA THR A 352 17.89 -29.54 16.25
C THR A 352 18.99 -29.69 15.19
N THR A 353 19.90 -28.72 15.12
CA THR A 353 21.01 -28.66 14.15
C THR A 353 22.35 -28.68 14.89
N PRO A 354 23.05 -29.82 14.93
CA PRO A 354 24.40 -29.89 15.49
C PRO A 354 25.36 -28.91 14.79
N PHE A 355 26.39 -28.46 15.52
CA PHE A 355 27.38 -27.54 14.96
C PHE A 355 28.01 -28.09 13.67
N GLY A 356 27.89 -27.33 12.57
CA GLY A 356 28.41 -27.69 11.25
C GLY A 356 27.52 -28.65 10.44
N ALA A 357 26.34 -29.02 10.96
CA ALA A 357 25.32 -29.72 10.18
C ALA A 357 24.52 -28.73 9.33
N ASP A 358 24.03 -29.21 8.18
CA ASP A 358 23.13 -28.46 7.31
C ASP A 358 21.70 -28.56 7.88
N PRO A 359 21.02 -27.43 8.19
CA PRO A 359 19.61 -27.45 8.58
C PRO A 359 18.68 -28.00 7.49
N HIS A 360 19.10 -27.92 6.21
CA HIS A 360 18.33 -28.38 5.06
C HIS A 360 18.64 -29.83 4.65
N ARG A 361 19.21 -30.63 5.55
CA ARG A 361 19.55 -32.02 5.26
C ARG A 361 18.28 -32.87 5.02
N ASP A 362 18.39 -33.74 4.04
CA ASP A 362 17.45 -34.82 3.72
C ASP A 362 18.30 -36.09 3.51
N GLU A 363 18.71 -36.72 4.61
CA GLU A 363 19.64 -37.86 4.57
C GLU A 363 18.98 -39.12 3.97
N ASN A 364 17.66 -39.23 4.07
CA ASN A 364 16.91 -40.37 3.60
C ASN A 364 16.43 -40.22 2.13
N GLY A 365 16.53 -39.01 1.57
CA GLY A 365 16.17 -38.67 0.19
C GLY A 365 14.67 -38.73 -0.06
N ASP A 366 13.83 -38.47 0.94
CA ASP A 366 12.38 -38.54 0.85
C ASP A 366 11.72 -37.21 0.45
N GLY A 367 12.52 -36.16 0.21
CA GLY A 367 12.05 -34.84 -0.19
C GLY A 367 11.58 -33.95 0.97
N THR A 368 11.69 -34.43 2.21
CA THR A 368 11.40 -33.70 3.45
C THR A 368 12.71 -33.46 4.20
N GLU A 369 12.90 -32.26 4.74
CA GLU A 369 14.09 -32.00 5.55
C GLU A 369 13.96 -32.72 6.91
N ASP A 370 15.01 -33.40 7.35
CA ASP A 370 14.97 -34.32 8.49
C ASP A 370 14.53 -33.65 9.80
N GLU A 371 14.88 -32.36 9.97
CA GLU A 371 14.44 -31.56 11.13
C GLU A 371 12.93 -31.32 11.14
N CYS A 372 12.31 -31.34 9.97
CA CYS A 372 10.92 -31.00 9.76
C CYS A 372 10.04 -32.18 9.37
N ALA A 373 10.56 -33.41 9.46
CA ALA A 373 9.81 -34.64 9.23
C ALA A 373 8.51 -34.73 10.07
N ALA A 374 8.50 -34.14 11.28
CA ALA A 374 7.32 -34.09 12.14
C ALA A 374 6.22 -33.12 11.67
N ALA A 375 6.56 -32.11 10.86
CA ALA A 375 5.61 -31.15 10.29
C ALA A 375 4.85 -31.71 9.08
N GLY A 376 5.41 -32.72 8.40
CA GLY A 376 4.76 -33.46 7.31
C GLY A 376 5.62 -33.56 6.05
N PRO A 377 5.24 -34.44 5.09
CA PRO A 377 6.02 -34.67 3.88
C PRO A 377 6.21 -33.39 3.07
N GLY A 378 7.46 -33.05 2.76
CA GLY A 378 7.82 -31.87 1.97
C GLY A 378 8.09 -30.61 2.80
N SER A 379 7.87 -30.68 4.12
CA SER A 379 8.25 -29.61 5.04
C SER A 379 9.77 -29.36 5.03
N ARG A 380 10.12 -28.08 5.11
CA ARG A 380 11.47 -27.54 5.13
C ARG A 380 11.67 -26.60 6.30
N CYS A 381 12.90 -26.45 6.75
CA CYS A 381 13.28 -25.50 7.78
C CYS A 381 13.39 -24.09 7.20
N ASP A 382 12.57 -23.15 7.69
CA ASP A 382 12.84 -21.72 7.52
C ASP A 382 13.96 -21.34 8.50
N THR A 383 15.16 -21.12 7.97
CA THR A 383 16.35 -20.77 8.76
C THR A 383 16.34 -19.33 9.27
N PHE A 384 15.52 -18.45 8.70
CA PHE A 384 15.37 -17.05 9.14
C PHE A 384 14.40 -16.96 10.32
N ARG A 385 13.31 -17.74 10.29
CA ARG A 385 12.32 -17.81 11.38
C ARG A 385 12.59 -18.92 12.40
N GLN A 386 13.48 -19.86 12.09
CA GLN A 386 13.78 -21.07 12.88
C GLN A 386 12.55 -21.95 13.14
N ARG A 387 11.69 -22.10 12.12
CA ARG A 387 10.44 -22.86 12.19
C ARG A 387 10.29 -23.76 10.96
N CYS A 388 9.73 -24.94 11.15
CA CYS A 388 9.37 -25.81 10.04
C CYS A 388 8.16 -25.26 9.28
N THR A 389 8.26 -25.29 7.96
CA THR A 389 7.22 -24.84 7.05
C THR A 389 6.04 -25.81 7.04
N LEU A 390 4.83 -25.31 6.85
CA LEU A 390 3.68 -26.11 6.44
C LEU A 390 3.92 -26.58 5.00
N PRO A 391 3.83 -27.88 4.68
CA PRO A 391 3.97 -28.36 3.31
C PRO A 391 3.03 -27.63 2.35
N TYR A 392 3.49 -27.26 1.16
CA TYR A 392 2.68 -26.58 0.13
C TYR A 392 1.37 -27.32 -0.13
N ALA A 393 1.39 -28.65 -0.15
CA ALA A 393 0.22 -29.52 -0.30
C ALA A 393 -0.92 -29.22 0.69
N GLU A 394 -0.60 -28.63 1.85
CA GLU A 394 -1.54 -28.25 2.92
C GLU A 394 -1.79 -26.75 3.02
N ARG A 395 -0.99 -25.91 2.33
CA ARG A 395 -1.16 -24.46 2.32
C ARG A 395 -2.40 -24.05 1.53
N ARG A 396 -3.09 -23.03 2.04
CA ARG A 396 -4.22 -22.37 1.39
C ARG A 396 -3.82 -20.95 1.02
N THR A 397 -4.20 -20.54 -0.18
CA THR A 397 -3.98 -19.16 -0.64
C THR A 397 -4.97 -18.22 0.04
N LYS A 398 -4.52 -17.00 0.34
CA LYS A 398 -5.38 -15.90 0.78
C LYS A 398 -5.55 -14.88 -0.34
N THR A 399 -6.67 -14.16 -0.31
CA THR A 399 -6.91 -13.03 -1.21
C THR A 399 -6.21 -11.77 -0.69
N VAL A 400 -5.51 -11.08 -1.57
CA VAL A 400 -4.78 -9.84 -1.33
C VAL A 400 -5.47 -8.72 -2.13
N PRO A 401 -6.24 -7.83 -1.48
CA PRO A 401 -6.94 -6.76 -2.17
C PRO A 401 -5.95 -5.67 -2.61
N TRP A 402 -6.02 -5.32 -3.89
CA TRP A 402 -5.33 -4.17 -4.48
C TRP A 402 -6.34 -3.06 -4.74
N TYR A 403 -5.95 -1.81 -4.53
CA TYR A 403 -6.87 -0.67 -4.63
C TYR A 403 -6.43 0.25 -5.76
N PHE A 404 -7.37 0.57 -6.65
CA PHE A 404 -7.20 1.57 -7.68
C PHE A 404 -7.26 2.96 -7.04
N ALA A 405 -6.10 3.43 -6.58
CA ALA A 405 -5.98 4.47 -5.56
C ALA A 405 -6.63 5.81 -5.96
N HIS A 406 -6.94 6.63 -4.95
CA HIS A 406 -7.43 7.99 -5.14
C HIS A 406 -6.63 8.77 -6.18
N ASP A 407 -7.30 9.61 -6.95
CA ASP A 407 -6.75 10.38 -8.08
C ASP A 407 -6.30 9.54 -9.29
N SER A 408 -6.55 8.23 -9.30
CA SER A 408 -6.30 7.38 -10.46
C SER A 408 -7.31 7.61 -11.60
N ASN A 409 -6.85 7.48 -12.85
CA ASN A 409 -7.68 7.63 -14.03
C ASN A 409 -8.75 6.53 -14.16
N GLN A 410 -9.99 6.88 -13.86
CA GLN A 410 -11.11 5.94 -13.83
C GLN A 410 -11.45 5.35 -15.21
N ASP A 411 -11.04 5.99 -16.31
CA ASP A 411 -11.19 5.45 -17.66
C ASP A 411 -10.36 4.17 -17.89
N TYR A 412 -9.35 3.94 -17.04
CA TYR A 412 -8.45 2.79 -17.12
C TYR A 412 -8.75 1.69 -16.09
N PHE A 413 -9.80 1.83 -15.26
CA PHE A 413 -10.11 0.85 -14.22
C PHE A 413 -10.33 -0.55 -14.80
N GLU A 414 -11.22 -0.70 -15.80
CA GLU A 414 -11.59 -2.00 -16.40
C GLU A 414 -10.36 -2.71 -16.99
N ALA A 415 -9.54 -1.99 -17.77
CA ALA A 415 -8.30 -2.55 -18.33
C ALA A 415 -7.26 -2.90 -17.24
N THR A 416 -7.27 -2.16 -16.13
CA THR A 416 -6.40 -2.45 -14.97
C THR A 416 -6.90 -3.67 -14.20
N GLU A 417 -8.22 -3.83 -14.05
CA GLU A 417 -8.86 -5.01 -13.44
C GLU A 417 -8.53 -6.26 -14.26
N GLU A 418 -8.62 -6.19 -15.59
CA GLU A 418 -8.22 -7.28 -16.47
C GLU A 418 -6.73 -7.63 -16.31
N ALA A 419 -5.85 -6.63 -16.27
CA ALA A 419 -4.42 -6.87 -16.06
C ALA A 419 -4.14 -7.50 -14.68
N ALA A 420 -4.79 -7.02 -13.62
CA ALA A 420 -4.67 -7.58 -12.28
C ALA A 420 -5.17 -9.03 -12.23
N HIS A 421 -6.28 -9.33 -12.93
CA HIS A 421 -6.82 -10.68 -13.08
C HIS A 421 -5.85 -11.64 -13.78
N GLN A 422 -5.10 -11.17 -14.79
CA GLN A 422 -4.08 -12.00 -15.43
C GLN A 422 -2.94 -12.36 -14.46
N TRP A 423 -2.50 -11.41 -13.63
CA TRP A 423 -1.52 -11.65 -12.57
C TRP A 423 -2.05 -12.59 -11.48
N ASP A 424 -3.30 -12.42 -11.10
CA ASP A 424 -3.99 -13.34 -10.19
C ASP A 424 -3.96 -14.79 -10.71
N VAL A 425 -4.38 -15.02 -11.96
CA VAL A 425 -4.37 -16.36 -12.56
C VAL A 425 -2.95 -16.94 -12.59
N ALA A 426 -1.94 -16.12 -12.89
CA ALA A 426 -0.55 -16.54 -12.83
C ALA A 426 -0.13 -16.97 -11.41
N LEU A 427 -0.57 -16.26 -10.36
CA LEU A 427 -0.32 -16.65 -8.97
C LEU A 427 -1.06 -17.93 -8.57
N ARG A 428 -2.29 -18.14 -9.02
CA ARG A 428 -3.02 -19.41 -8.82
C ARG A 428 -2.27 -20.58 -9.46
N VAL A 429 -1.76 -20.39 -10.69
CA VAL A 429 -0.93 -21.39 -11.38
C VAL A 429 0.36 -21.65 -10.61
N ALA A 430 1.04 -20.61 -10.11
CA ALA A 430 2.26 -20.76 -9.32
C ALA A 430 2.03 -21.54 -8.02
N ALA A 431 0.96 -21.20 -7.27
CA ALA A 431 0.57 -21.90 -6.06
C ALA A 431 0.25 -23.39 -6.33
N ARG A 432 -0.52 -23.67 -7.39
CA ARG A 432 -0.83 -25.05 -7.79
C ARG A 432 0.40 -25.83 -8.23
N SER A 433 1.32 -25.16 -8.94
CA SER A 433 2.58 -25.75 -9.39
C SER A 433 3.50 -26.09 -8.22
N ALA A 434 3.56 -25.24 -7.19
CA ALA A 434 4.30 -25.53 -5.96
C ALA A 434 3.76 -26.79 -5.25
N GLN A 435 2.44 -26.90 -5.12
CA GLN A 435 1.78 -28.08 -4.54
C GLN A 435 2.05 -29.36 -5.33
N TYR A 436 1.96 -29.30 -6.65
CA TYR A 436 2.25 -30.43 -7.53
C TYR A 436 3.73 -30.85 -7.45
N ALA A 437 4.64 -29.88 -7.53
CA ALA A 437 6.08 -30.13 -7.50
C ALA A 437 6.54 -30.73 -6.18
N GLU A 438 6.04 -30.21 -5.04
CA GLU A 438 6.31 -30.80 -3.72
C GLU A 438 5.76 -32.22 -3.62
N CYS A 439 4.51 -32.45 -4.03
CA CYS A 439 3.92 -33.79 -4.04
C CYS A 439 4.77 -34.80 -4.82
N GLN A 440 5.29 -34.40 -5.99
CA GLN A 440 6.18 -35.25 -6.78
C GLN A 440 7.52 -35.47 -6.09
N ALA A 441 8.09 -34.43 -5.49
CA ALA A 441 9.38 -34.51 -4.79
C ALA A 441 9.35 -35.51 -3.62
N VAL A 442 8.23 -35.59 -2.91
CA VAL A 442 8.05 -36.50 -1.76
C VAL A 442 7.56 -37.90 -2.14
N GLY A 443 7.51 -38.22 -3.44
CA GLY A 443 7.00 -39.51 -3.92
C GLY A 443 5.51 -39.72 -3.64
N GLY A 444 4.72 -38.64 -3.55
CA GLY A 444 3.29 -38.68 -3.29
C GLY A 444 2.51 -39.46 -4.36
N ALA A 445 1.43 -40.12 -3.94
CA ALA A 445 0.53 -40.81 -4.87
C ALA A 445 -0.42 -39.82 -5.57
N ASP A 446 -0.69 -40.09 -6.85
CA ASP A 446 -1.70 -39.39 -7.67
C ASP A 446 -1.57 -37.85 -7.67
N CYS A 447 -0.34 -37.33 -7.65
CA CYS A 447 -0.09 -35.88 -7.57
C CYS A 447 -0.79 -35.08 -8.68
N ALA A 448 -0.84 -35.59 -9.91
CA ALA A 448 -1.55 -34.94 -11.02
C ALA A 448 -3.07 -34.88 -10.82
N ALA A 449 -3.65 -35.82 -10.07
CA ALA A 449 -5.08 -35.80 -9.75
C ALA A 449 -5.39 -34.92 -8.53
N ARG A 450 -4.48 -34.89 -7.54
CA ARG A 450 -4.61 -34.08 -6.32
C ARG A 450 -4.35 -32.60 -6.57
N PHE A 451 -3.35 -32.32 -7.40
CA PHE A 451 -2.88 -30.98 -7.76
C PHE A 451 -2.78 -30.87 -9.29
N PRO A 452 -3.91 -30.82 -10.01
CA PRO A 452 -3.89 -30.74 -11.47
C PRO A 452 -3.16 -29.48 -11.92
N ILE A 453 -2.18 -29.65 -12.81
CA ILE A 453 -1.50 -28.58 -13.52
C ILE A 453 -1.71 -28.78 -15.01
N PHE A 454 -1.79 -27.68 -15.77
CA PHE A 454 -1.73 -27.75 -17.22
C PHE A 454 -0.27 -27.54 -17.67
N THR A 455 0.13 -28.22 -18.75
CA THR A 455 1.53 -28.19 -19.25
C THR A 455 1.65 -27.62 -20.66
N GLY A 456 0.55 -27.12 -21.24
CA GLY A 456 0.59 -26.44 -22.53
C GLY A 456 1.28 -25.08 -22.47
N GLN A 457 1.35 -24.44 -23.63
CA GLN A 457 2.01 -23.15 -23.81
C GLN A 457 1.01 -22.01 -23.65
N MET A 458 1.12 -20.95 -24.46
CA MET A 458 0.32 -19.73 -24.31
C MET A 458 -1.19 -19.95 -24.42
N ASP A 459 -1.64 -20.98 -25.14
CA ASP A 459 -3.07 -21.28 -25.32
C ASP A 459 -3.74 -21.70 -23.99
N ASP A 460 -3.13 -22.61 -23.22
CA ASP A 460 -3.68 -23.05 -21.93
C ASP A 460 -3.73 -21.90 -20.91
N TYR A 461 -2.72 -21.02 -20.92
CA TYR A 461 -2.74 -19.81 -20.09
C TYR A 461 -3.88 -18.86 -20.50
N GLN A 462 -4.10 -18.68 -21.80
CA GLN A 462 -5.19 -17.86 -22.29
C GLN A 462 -6.56 -18.46 -21.92
N ASP A 463 -6.71 -19.78 -22.02
CA ASP A 463 -7.91 -20.51 -21.61
C ASP A 463 -8.14 -20.41 -20.10
N ALA A 464 -7.08 -20.48 -19.29
CA ALA A 464 -7.14 -20.26 -17.84
C ALA A 464 -7.58 -18.85 -17.49
N ILE A 465 -7.06 -17.83 -18.17
CA ILE A 465 -7.49 -16.45 -17.99
C ILE A 465 -8.99 -16.33 -18.30
N TRP A 466 -9.43 -16.77 -19.48
CA TRP A 466 -10.83 -16.67 -19.91
C TRP A 466 -11.80 -17.43 -19.01
N LEU A 467 -11.47 -18.68 -18.65
CA LEU A 467 -12.33 -19.48 -17.79
C LEU A 467 -12.42 -18.86 -16.39
N SER A 468 -11.28 -18.43 -15.82
CA SER A 468 -11.26 -17.80 -14.50
C SER A 468 -12.06 -16.51 -14.51
N THR A 469 -11.96 -15.67 -15.55
CA THR A 469 -12.76 -14.43 -15.67
C THR A 469 -14.26 -14.71 -15.56
N GLU A 470 -14.79 -15.72 -16.27
CA GLU A 470 -16.22 -16.06 -16.20
C GLU A 470 -16.63 -16.65 -14.85
N VAL A 471 -15.75 -17.44 -14.23
CA VAL A 471 -16.00 -18.08 -12.93
C VAL A 471 -15.94 -17.04 -11.80
N ASP A 472 -14.99 -16.11 -11.84
CA ASP A 472 -14.87 -15.04 -10.87
C ASP A 472 -15.99 -14.00 -11.04
N ALA A 473 -16.40 -13.69 -12.27
CA ALA A 473 -17.61 -12.91 -12.51
C ALA A 473 -18.87 -13.59 -11.94
N CYS A 474 -18.92 -14.93 -11.91
CA CYS A 474 -19.94 -15.68 -11.18
C CYS A 474 -19.83 -15.50 -9.67
N ARG A 475 -18.63 -15.62 -9.10
CA ARG A 475 -18.38 -15.45 -7.65
C ARG A 475 -18.77 -14.06 -7.16
N HIS A 476 -18.49 -13.03 -7.96
CA HIS A 476 -18.86 -11.64 -7.68
C HIS A 476 -20.32 -11.29 -8.04
N GLY A 477 -21.10 -12.25 -8.55
CA GLY A 477 -22.51 -12.04 -8.94
C GLY A 477 -22.70 -11.10 -10.14
N ARG A 478 -21.63 -10.77 -10.87
CA ARG A 478 -21.65 -9.94 -12.09
C ARG A 478 -22.20 -10.73 -13.28
N ALA A 479 -21.96 -12.04 -13.31
CA ALA A 479 -22.51 -12.97 -14.30
C ALA A 479 -23.04 -14.23 -13.60
N TYR A 480 -23.84 -15.05 -14.29
CA TYR A 480 -24.31 -16.36 -13.80
C TYR A 480 -24.90 -16.35 -12.36
N ALA A 481 -25.52 -15.24 -11.95
CA ALA A 481 -25.94 -15.01 -10.57
C ALA A 481 -26.80 -16.16 -10.01
N GLY A 482 -26.45 -16.62 -8.80
CA GLY A 482 -27.15 -17.70 -8.09
C GLY A 482 -26.80 -19.11 -8.55
N GLN A 483 -25.84 -19.28 -9.46
CA GLN A 483 -25.29 -20.59 -9.82
C GLN A 483 -24.13 -21.00 -8.89
N ASP A 484 -23.82 -22.29 -8.89
CA ASP A 484 -22.59 -22.82 -8.29
C ASP A 484 -21.43 -22.55 -9.26
N CYS A 485 -20.54 -21.63 -8.88
CA CYS A 485 -19.45 -21.17 -9.75
C CYS A 485 -18.36 -22.24 -9.96
N ASP A 486 -18.21 -23.20 -9.03
CA ASP A 486 -17.29 -24.33 -9.24
C ASP A 486 -17.88 -25.33 -10.24
N ALA A 487 -19.19 -25.59 -10.15
CA ALA A 487 -19.89 -26.39 -11.16
C ALA A 487 -19.93 -25.69 -12.52
N LEU A 488 -19.96 -24.36 -12.53
CA LEU A 488 -19.84 -23.55 -13.76
C LEU A 488 -18.48 -23.75 -14.42
N ALA A 489 -17.38 -23.69 -13.66
CA ALA A 489 -16.03 -23.92 -14.15
C ALA A 489 -15.90 -25.29 -14.84
N GLU A 490 -16.38 -26.36 -14.18
CA GLU A 490 -16.38 -27.71 -14.73
C GLU A 490 -17.19 -27.82 -16.02
N ARG A 491 -18.40 -27.26 -16.03
CA ARG A 491 -19.29 -27.30 -17.19
C ARG A 491 -18.69 -26.57 -18.38
N LEU A 492 -18.29 -25.30 -18.20
CA LEU A 492 -17.75 -24.48 -19.27
C LEU A 492 -16.42 -25.04 -19.79
N GLY A 493 -15.52 -25.43 -18.89
CA GLY A 493 -14.24 -26.03 -19.27
C GLY A 493 -14.42 -27.32 -20.06
N THR A 494 -15.30 -28.22 -19.61
CA THR A 494 -15.58 -29.48 -20.32
C THR A 494 -16.27 -29.25 -21.67
N GLU A 495 -17.25 -28.35 -21.73
CA GLU A 495 -17.96 -28.01 -22.99
C GLU A 495 -17.02 -27.41 -24.04
N ARG A 496 -16.00 -26.66 -23.60
CA ARG A 496 -14.99 -26.03 -24.46
C ARG A 496 -13.77 -26.91 -24.73
N GLY A 497 -13.64 -28.03 -24.02
CA GLY A 497 -12.54 -28.97 -24.17
C GLY A 497 -11.21 -28.49 -23.58
N PHE A 498 -11.26 -27.67 -22.53
CA PHE A 498 -10.07 -27.17 -21.84
C PHE A 498 -9.38 -28.27 -21.02
N ASP A 499 -8.08 -28.09 -20.78
CA ASP A 499 -7.28 -29.01 -19.96
C ASP A 499 -7.83 -29.08 -18.52
N PRO A 500 -7.86 -30.27 -17.87
CA PRO A 500 -8.31 -30.39 -16.48
C PRO A 500 -7.55 -29.49 -15.49
N GLY A 501 -6.27 -29.20 -15.74
CA GLY A 501 -5.47 -28.24 -14.99
C GLY A 501 -5.99 -26.81 -15.11
N VAL A 502 -6.45 -26.40 -16.31
CA VAL A 502 -7.07 -25.09 -16.54
C VAL A 502 -8.35 -24.97 -15.71
N ILE A 503 -9.18 -26.01 -15.71
CA ILE A 503 -10.42 -26.06 -14.90
C ILE A 503 -10.09 -26.00 -13.41
N ALA A 504 -9.07 -26.74 -12.97
CA ALA A 504 -8.65 -26.75 -11.57
C ALA A 504 -8.15 -25.37 -11.09
N VAL A 505 -7.44 -24.63 -11.94
CA VAL A 505 -6.99 -23.25 -11.65
C VAL A 505 -8.17 -22.29 -11.56
N ALA A 506 -9.12 -22.34 -12.49
CA ALA A 506 -10.32 -21.48 -12.43
C ALA A 506 -11.18 -21.75 -11.18
N ARG A 507 -11.16 -22.97 -10.65
CA ARG A 507 -11.82 -23.36 -9.39
C ARG A 507 -11.11 -22.89 -8.13
N MET A 508 -9.85 -22.44 -8.21
CA MET A 508 -9.17 -21.85 -7.06
C MET A 508 -9.77 -20.48 -6.72
N PRO A 509 -9.77 -20.06 -5.45
CA PRO A 509 -10.14 -18.69 -5.09
C PRO A 509 -9.15 -17.68 -5.67
N GLU A 510 -9.60 -16.43 -5.83
CA GLU A 510 -8.77 -15.29 -6.20
C GLU A 510 -7.67 -15.04 -5.15
N VAL A 511 -6.44 -14.91 -5.62
CA VAL A 511 -5.27 -14.45 -4.87
C VAL A 511 -5.16 -12.93 -4.94
N ILE A 512 -5.42 -12.29 -6.08
CA ILE A 512 -5.47 -10.83 -6.21
C ILE A 512 -6.85 -10.40 -6.70
N VAL A 513 -7.40 -9.37 -6.06
CA VAL A 513 -8.61 -8.68 -6.56
C VAL A 513 -8.32 -7.19 -6.65
N LEU A 514 -8.78 -6.55 -7.72
CA LEU A 514 -8.73 -5.08 -7.82
C LEU A 514 -10.03 -4.48 -7.28
N CYS A 515 -9.86 -3.50 -6.40
CA CYS A 515 -10.92 -2.77 -5.71
C CYS A 515 -10.95 -1.33 -6.20
N HIS A 516 -12.13 -0.72 -6.26
CA HIS A 516 -12.21 0.72 -6.46
C HIS A 516 -11.74 1.46 -5.21
N SER A 517 -11.35 2.73 -5.40
CA SER A 517 -11.14 3.68 -4.32
C SER A 517 -11.81 5.00 -4.68
N PRO A 518 -12.91 5.42 -4.00
CA PRO A 518 -13.54 4.73 -2.88
C PRO A 518 -14.17 3.38 -3.25
N VAL A 519 -14.20 2.43 -2.30
CA VAL A 519 -14.73 1.07 -2.54
C VAL A 519 -16.21 1.11 -2.91
N GLU A 520 -16.57 0.46 -4.02
CA GLU A 520 -17.93 0.43 -4.54
C GLU A 520 -18.79 -0.66 -3.89
N ALA A 521 -20.12 -0.49 -3.96
CA ALA A 521 -21.07 -1.48 -3.46
C ALA A 521 -20.90 -2.85 -4.14
N GLY A 522 -20.53 -2.86 -5.43
CA GLY A 522 -20.36 -4.06 -6.26
C GLY A 522 -18.96 -4.66 -6.25
N ASP A 523 -18.03 -4.11 -5.49
CA ASP A 523 -16.66 -4.64 -5.41
C ASP A 523 -16.61 -6.02 -4.72
N PRO A 524 -15.58 -6.84 -4.98
CA PRO A 524 -15.36 -8.10 -4.26
C PRO A 524 -15.41 -7.93 -2.74
N GLU A 525 -15.89 -8.94 -1.99
CA GLU A 525 -16.00 -8.88 -0.52
C GLU A 525 -14.66 -8.52 0.15
N ALA A 526 -13.56 -9.07 -0.38
CA ALA A 526 -12.19 -8.84 0.09
C ALA A 526 -11.75 -7.37 0.06
N CYS A 527 -12.40 -6.50 -0.71
CA CYS A 527 -12.13 -5.06 -0.72
C CYS A 527 -12.50 -4.35 0.59
N GLY A 528 -13.23 -5.02 1.48
CA GLY A 528 -13.58 -4.49 2.79
C GLY A 528 -14.62 -3.36 2.72
N GLY A 529 -14.57 -2.46 3.69
CA GLY A 529 -15.45 -1.29 3.77
C GLY A 529 -14.94 -0.25 4.77
N PRO A 530 -15.67 0.87 4.97
CA PRO A 530 -17.03 1.15 4.48
C PRO A 530 -17.13 1.28 2.95
N ARG A 531 -18.32 1.05 2.37
CA ARG A 531 -18.54 1.07 0.91
C ARG A 531 -19.45 2.20 0.47
N LEU A 532 -19.33 2.62 -0.78
CA LEU A 532 -20.28 3.52 -1.42
C LEU A 532 -21.69 2.89 -1.46
N PRO A 533 -22.76 3.71 -1.36
CA PRO A 533 -24.12 3.23 -1.58
C PRO A 533 -24.33 2.67 -2.99
N ALA A 534 -25.25 1.71 -3.13
CA ALA A 534 -25.59 1.15 -4.44
C ALA A 534 -26.00 2.24 -5.44
N GLY A 535 -25.41 2.22 -6.63
CA GLY A 535 -25.64 3.21 -7.69
C GLY A 535 -24.71 4.43 -7.63
N ARG A 536 -23.80 4.51 -6.64
CA ARG A 536 -22.68 5.46 -6.62
C ARG A 536 -21.40 4.77 -7.06
N THR A 537 -20.56 5.49 -7.80
CA THR A 537 -19.30 4.97 -8.35
C THR A 537 -18.11 5.79 -7.89
N ALA A 538 -16.94 5.17 -7.88
CA ALA A 538 -15.67 5.85 -7.64
C ALA A 538 -15.41 6.91 -8.72
N ALA A 539 -15.84 6.67 -9.96
CA ALA A 539 -15.78 7.65 -11.04
C ALA A 539 -16.56 8.94 -10.75
N GLU A 540 -17.77 8.84 -10.18
CA GLU A 540 -18.54 10.00 -9.72
C GLU A 540 -17.78 10.77 -8.63
N CYS A 541 -17.18 10.06 -7.67
CA CYS A 541 -16.39 10.65 -6.60
C CYS A 541 -15.15 11.38 -7.13
N GLU A 542 -14.38 10.74 -8.01
CA GLU A 542 -13.19 11.31 -8.65
C GLU A 542 -13.50 12.53 -9.54
N ALA A 543 -14.68 12.54 -10.17
CA ALA A 543 -15.16 13.73 -10.88
C ALA A 543 -15.54 14.85 -9.90
N ALA A 544 -16.17 14.53 -8.77
CA ALA A 544 -16.56 15.49 -7.75
C ALA A 544 -15.35 16.12 -7.05
N TYR A 545 -14.33 15.33 -6.68
CA TYR A 545 -13.12 15.86 -6.03
C TYR A 545 -12.38 16.91 -6.87
N ARG A 546 -12.50 16.85 -8.20
CA ARG A 546 -11.84 17.78 -9.14
C ARG A 546 -12.68 19.03 -9.47
N GLN A 547 -13.93 19.09 -9.01
CA GLN A 547 -14.82 20.23 -9.28
C GLN A 547 -14.79 21.24 -8.13
N ALA A 548 -14.50 22.50 -8.45
CA ALA A 548 -14.48 23.58 -7.46
C ALA A 548 -15.84 23.83 -6.75
N ALA A 549 -16.94 23.37 -7.33
CA ALA A 549 -18.30 23.52 -6.79
C ALA A 549 -19.08 22.19 -6.81
N ALA A 550 -18.44 21.11 -6.38
CA ALA A 550 -19.09 19.81 -6.24
C ALA A 550 -20.19 19.81 -5.16
N ASP A 551 -21.15 18.89 -5.30
CA ASP A 551 -22.21 18.67 -4.33
C ASP A 551 -21.63 18.20 -2.98
N PRO A 552 -21.84 18.96 -1.88
CA PRO A 552 -21.34 18.59 -0.55
C PRO A 552 -21.86 17.25 -0.05
N GLU A 553 -23.08 16.85 -0.41
CA GLU A 553 -23.66 15.57 0.02
C GLU A 553 -22.97 14.39 -0.67
N LEU A 554 -22.64 14.55 -1.96
CA LEU A 554 -21.84 13.58 -2.70
C LEU A 554 -20.44 13.47 -2.11
N LEU A 555 -19.76 14.59 -1.85
CA LEU A 555 -18.42 14.58 -1.25
C LEU A 555 -18.41 13.90 0.13
N ALA A 556 -19.44 14.14 0.96
CA ALA A 556 -19.59 13.47 2.25
C ALA A 556 -19.79 11.95 2.08
N THR A 557 -20.60 11.54 1.10
CA THR A 557 -20.80 10.12 0.76
C THR A 557 -19.50 9.46 0.31
N CYS A 558 -18.74 10.12 -0.57
CA CYS A 558 -17.47 9.63 -1.10
C CYS A 558 -16.40 9.51 -0.01
N ARG A 559 -16.32 10.49 0.91
CA ARG A 559 -15.36 10.48 2.04
C ARG A 559 -15.73 9.48 3.14
N ALA A 560 -16.99 9.06 3.22
CA ALA A 560 -17.44 8.07 4.20
C ALA A 560 -17.08 6.63 3.79
N ALA A 561 -16.85 6.38 2.50
CA ALA A 561 -16.38 5.10 1.99
C ALA A 561 -14.86 4.97 2.16
N LEU A 562 -14.37 3.74 2.22
CA LEU A 562 -12.94 3.42 2.29
C LEU A 562 -12.24 3.99 1.04
N ASN A 563 -11.34 4.94 1.27
CA ASN A 563 -10.59 5.62 0.23
C ASN A 563 -9.08 5.48 0.51
N VAL A 564 -8.39 4.80 -0.38
CA VAL A 564 -6.95 4.54 -0.35
C VAL A 564 -6.21 5.64 -1.08
N ARG A 565 -5.32 6.33 -0.34
CA ARG A 565 -4.49 7.41 -0.89
C ARG A 565 -3.13 6.87 -1.32
N ARG A 566 -2.56 7.47 -2.36
CA ARG A 566 -1.20 7.14 -2.83
C ARG A 566 -0.19 7.20 -1.67
N GLY A 567 0.61 6.16 -1.48
CA GLY A 567 1.60 6.07 -0.39
C GLY A 567 1.06 5.59 0.96
N ASP A 568 -0.22 5.27 1.09
CA ASP A 568 -0.78 4.63 2.30
C ASP A 568 -0.31 3.16 2.46
N LEU A 569 0.59 2.91 3.41
CA LEU A 569 1.22 1.60 3.66
C LEU A 569 0.27 0.50 4.16
N ARG A 570 -1.00 0.82 4.44
CA ARG A 570 -1.99 -0.20 4.81
C ARG A 570 -2.49 -1.02 3.61
N TYR A 571 -2.34 -0.49 2.40
CA TYR A 571 -3.01 -1.02 1.21
C TYR A 571 -2.03 -1.26 0.06
N HIS A 572 -2.28 -2.32 -0.72
CA HIS A 572 -1.65 -2.53 -2.02
C HIS A 572 -2.33 -1.63 -3.06
N GLN A 573 -1.57 -0.89 -3.87
CA GLN A 573 -2.08 0.20 -4.69
C GLN A 573 -1.75 0.02 -6.17
N VAL A 574 -2.72 0.33 -7.01
CA VAL A 574 -2.52 0.60 -8.44
C VAL A 574 -2.87 2.06 -8.72
N ASN A 575 -1.88 2.81 -9.18
CA ASN A 575 -1.92 4.24 -9.41
C ASN A 575 -1.94 4.52 -10.93
N ALA A 576 -3.12 4.84 -11.48
CA ALA A 576 -3.22 5.31 -12.86
C ALA A 576 -3.06 6.83 -12.92
N ILE A 577 -1.82 7.31 -12.95
CA ILE A 577 -1.44 8.71 -12.85
C ILE A 577 -1.88 9.46 -14.12
N ARG A 578 -2.84 10.36 -13.94
CA ARG A 578 -3.41 11.19 -15.02
C ARG A 578 -2.48 12.30 -15.47
N ASN A 579 -1.87 12.98 -14.51
CA ASN A 579 -1.10 14.19 -14.77
C ASN A 579 0.12 13.85 -15.62
N PRO A 580 0.34 14.58 -16.74
CA PRO A 580 1.58 14.49 -17.47
C PRO A 580 2.77 14.81 -16.56
N GLN A 581 3.84 14.02 -16.68
CA GLN A 581 5.10 14.21 -15.96
C GLN A 581 6.25 13.97 -16.94
N THR A 582 7.36 14.66 -16.73
CA THR A 582 8.60 14.43 -17.46
C THR A 582 9.69 14.34 -16.42
N PRO A 583 10.48 13.25 -16.35
CA PRO A 583 10.27 12.01 -17.09
C PRO A 583 8.99 11.27 -16.65
N SER A 584 8.46 10.40 -17.52
CA SER A 584 7.32 9.52 -17.23
C SER A 584 7.63 8.12 -17.76
N PRO A 585 7.91 7.13 -16.88
CA PRO A 585 8.47 5.83 -17.30
C PRO A 585 7.45 4.89 -17.97
N TRP A 586 6.29 5.39 -18.43
CA TRP A 586 5.11 4.62 -18.84
C TRP A 586 4.48 3.83 -17.68
N GLY A 587 5.23 2.91 -17.08
CA GLY A 587 4.85 2.25 -15.84
C GLY A 587 6.05 1.77 -15.04
N ILE A 588 5.92 1.79 -13.71
CA ILE A 588 6.95 1.35 -12.77
C ILE A 588 6.30 0.71 -11.55
N MET A 589 6.88 -0.39 -11.08
CA MET A 589 6.56 -0.99 -9.79
C MET A 589 7.59 -0.53 -8.76
N VAL A 590 7.11 -0.05 -7.60
CA VAL A 590 7.95 0.41 -6.49
C VAL A 590 7.37 -0.06 -5.16
N ASP A 591 7.21 -1.37 -5.05
CA ASP A 591 6.63 -2.00 -3.87
C ASP A 591 7.38 -1.63 -2.59
N SER A 592 6.63 -1.51 -1.51
CA SER A 592 7.16 -1.35 -0.16
C SER A 592 7.65 -2.73 0.29
N ILE A 593 8.96 -2.98 0.18
CA ILE A 593 9.57 -4.24 0.58
C ILE A 593 10.14 -4.14 1.99
N ASP A 594 9.80 -5.09 2.84
CA ASP A 594 10.38 -5.21 4.16
C ASP A 594 11.89 -5.54 4.11
N PRO A 595 12.77 -4.66 4.60
CA PRO A 595 14.22 -4.81 4.46
C PRO A 595 14.81 -6.01 5.22
N LEU A 596 14.05 -6.61 6.14
CA LEU A 596 14.51 -7.76 6.93
C LEU A 596 14.05 -9.11 6.39
N THR A 597 13.00 -9.15 5.56
CA THR A 597 12.38 -10.42 5.14
C THR A 597 12.23 -10.55 3.62
N GLY A 598 12.19 -9.44 2.88
CA GLY A 598 11.79 -9.44 1.46
C GLY A 598 10.27 -9.53 1.25
N GLU A 599 9.45 -9.42 2.30
CA GLU A 599 8.00 -9.38 2.14
C GLU A 599 7.57 -8.07 1.46
N SER A 600 6.76 -8.16 0.39
CA SER A 600 6.05 -6.99 -0.15
C SER A 600 4.86 -6.67 0.76
N ILE A 601 5.04 -5.69 1.66
CA ILE A 601 4.06 -5.28 2.68
C ILE A 601 2.98 -4.34 2.12
N ALA A 602 3.29 -3.64 1.02
CA ALA A 602 2.35 -2.83 0.25
C ALA A 602 2.83 -2.75 -1.21
N ALA A 603 1.92 -3.01 -2.15
CA ALA A 603 2.25 -2.91 -3.57
C ALA A 603 2.12 -1.46 -4.05
N SER A 604 2.95 -1.05 -5.00
CA SER A 604 2.87 0.26 -5.63
C SER A 604 3.09 0.11 -7.13
N VAL A 605 1.99 -0.15 -7.86
CA VAL A 605 1.98 -0.28 -9.31
C VAL A 605 1.60 1.07 -9.90
N ASN A 606 2.48 1.71 -10.66
CA ASN A 606 2.28 3.07 -11.14
C ASN A 606 2.28 3.09 -12.66
N VAL A 607 1.25 3.68 -13.27
CA VAL A 607 1.06 3.77 -14.72
C VAL A 607 0.66 5.18 -15.09
N TRP A 608 1.41 5.84 -15.98
CA TRP A 608 1.08 7.19 -16.44
C TRP A 608 0.16 7.12 -17.64
N THR A 609 -1.12 7.40 -17.44
CA THR A 609 -2.13 7.19 -18.47
C THR A 609 -1.98 8.14 -19.65
N HIS A 610 -1.38 9.32 -19.47
CA HIS A 610 -1.09 10.21 -20.59
C HIS A 610 -0.12 9.57 -21.61
N VAL A 611 0.76 8.64 -21.18
CA VAL A 611 1.64 7.90 -22.09
C VAL A 611 0.83 6.88 -22.89
N ASN A 612 -0.14 6.21 -22.26
CA ASN A 612 -1.10 5.35 -22.95
C ASN A 612 -1.91 6.13 -23.99
N ASP A 613 -2.45 7.29 -23.61
CA ASP A 613 -3.24 8.16 -24.49
C ASP A 613 -2.40 8.61 -25.69
N LEU A 614 -1.15 9.06 -25.43
CA LEU A 614 -0.22 9.49 -26.46
C LEU A 614 0.14 8.36 -27.42
N TRP A 615 0.48 7.18 -26.90
CA TRP A 615 0.85 6.02 -27.70
C TRP A 615 -0.33 5.52 -28.54
N SER A 616 -1.52 5.40 -27.95
CA SER A 616 -2.73 5.00 -28.66
C SER A 616 -3.08 5.98 -29.77
N GLN A 617 -3.02 7.30 -29.50
CA GLN A 617 -3.27 8.33 -30.51
C GLN A 617 -2.23 8.26 -31.63
N GLU A 618 -0.95 8.07 -31.30
CA GLU A 618 0.13 7.91 -32.28
C GLU A 618 -0.12 6.72 -33.21
N VAL A 619 -0.55 5.57 -32.68
CA VAL A 619 -0.89 4.38 -33.48
C VAL A 619 -2.09 4.66 -34.38
N ILE A 620 -3.15 5.28 -33.85
CA ILE A 620 -4.35 5.64 -34.62
C ILE A 620 -3.96 6.56 -35.78
N ASP A 621 -3.18 7.60 -35.53
CA ASP A 621 -2.81 8.57 -36.55
C ASP A 621 -1.90 7.96 -37.63
N LYS A 622 -0.99 7.05 -37.25
CA LYS A 622 -0.22 6.24 -38.21
C LYS A 622 -1.13 5.39 -39.10
N LEU A 623 -2.13 4.73 -38.52
CA LEU A 623 -3.05 3.89 -39.29
C LEU A 623 -3.92 4.73 -40.24
N ARG A 624 -4.43 5.88 -39.79
CA ARG A 624 -5.20 6.82 -40.61
C ARG A 624 -4.37 7.38 -41.75
N TYR A 625 -3.11 7.73 -41.49
CA TYR A 625 -2.17 8.14 -42.54
C TYR A 625 -1.92 7.02 -43.55
N LEU A 626 -1.66 5.78 -43.10
CA LEU A 626 -1.47 4.62 -43.98
C LEU A 626 -2.73 4.29 -44.79
N ALA A 627 -3.92 4.53 -44.24
CA ALA A 627 -5.20 4.39 -44.93
C ALA A 627 -5.48 5.54 -45.93
N GLY A 628 -4.67 6.59 -45.94
CA GLY A 628 -4.84 7.77 -46.80
C GLY A 628 -5.91 8.75 -46.31
N GLU A 629 -6.30 8.69 -45.04
CA GLU A 629 -7.19 9.69 -44.43
C GLU A 629 -6.48 11.04 -44.21
N PHE A 630 -5.15 11.03 -44.12
CA PHE A 630 -4.30 12.20 -44.02
C PHE A 630 -3.32 12.26 -45.18
N THR A 631 -3.06 13.47 -45.68
CA THR A 631 -1.95 13.75 -46.60
C THR A 631 -0.65 13.93 -45.81
N THR A 632 0.50 13.87 -46.50
CA THR A 632 1.80 14.14 -45.87
C THR A 632 1.85 15.57 -45.36
N GLU A 633 1.25 16.50 -46.10
CA GLU A 633 1.15 17.91 -45.75
C GLU A 633 0.35 18.12 -44.45
N ASP A 634 -0.79 17.41 -44.29
CA ASP A 634 -1.59 17.47 -43.05
C ASP A 634 -0.77 17.07 -41.82
N VAL A 635 0.12 16.09 -41.98
CA VAL A 635 1.01 15.60 -40.91
C VAL A 635 2.13 16.60 -40.64
N THR A 636 2.84 17.09 -41.67
CA THR A 636 3.98 17.99 -41.49
C THR A 636 3.61 19.37 -40.95
N GLU A 637 2.41 19.86 -41.29
CA GLU A 637 1.90 21.15 -40.82
C GLU A 637 1.09 21.03 -39.52
N GLY A 638 0.88 19.80 -39.01
CA GLY A 638 0.13 19.53 -37.78
C GLY A 638 -1.37 19.88 -37.88
N GLU A 639 -1.94 19.86 -39.07
CA GLU A 639 -3.35 20.22 -39.32
C GLU A 639 -4.31 19.27 -38.59
N PHE A 640 -4.03 17.97 -38.62
CA PHE A 640 -4.84 16.97 -37.92
C PHE A 640 -4.83 17.17 -36.39
N VAL A 641 -3.69 17.57 -35.80
CA VAL A 641 -3.56 17.88 -34.37
C VAL A 641 -4.35 19.12 -34.02
N ARG A 642 -4.27 20.17 -34.87
CA ARG A 642 -5.05 21.40 -34.70
C ARG A 642 -6.54 21.11 -34.71
N ASP A 643 -7.02 20.32 -35.67
CA ASP A 643 -8.43 19.98 -35.81
C ASP A 643 -8.93 19.13 -34.63
N TRP A 644 -8.12 18.16 -34.18
CA TRP A 644 -8.38 17.39 -32.97
C TRP A 644 -8.49 18.30 -31.73
N SER A 645 -7.55 19.23 -31.55
CA SER A 645 -7.54 20.16 -30.42
C SER A 645 -8.77 21.07 -30.42
N LEU A 646 -9.18 21.58 -31.59
CA LEU A 646 -10.40 22.37 -31.74
C LEU A 646 -11.67 21.54 -31.42
N ALA A 647 -11.71 20.29 -31.88
CA ALA A 647 -12.82 19.39 -31.58
C ALA A 647 -12.89 19.05 -30.08
N GLN A 648 -11.75 18.81 -29.43
CA GLN A 648 -11.66 18.55 -28.00
C GLN A 648 -12.13 19.76 -27.18
N ALA A 649 -11.69 20.97 -27.53
CA ALA A 649 -12.14 22.21 -26.89
C ALA A 649 -13.66 22.45 -27.06
N ALA A 650 -14.22 22.08 -28.22
CA ALA A 650 -15.66 22.14 -28.46
C ALA A 650 -16.44 21.07 -27.66
N ALA A 651 -15.84 19.90 -27.44
CA ALA A 651 -16.44 18.82 -26.65
C ALA A 651 -16.43 19.14 -25.15
N SER A 652 -15.30 19.63 -24.61
CA SER A 652 -15.16 19.99 -23.19
C SER A 652 -16.01 21.20 -22.77
N GLY A 653 -16.39 22.05 -23.73
CA GLY A 653 -17.33 23.16 -23.52
C GLY A 653 -18.82 22.78 -23.49
N GLY A 654 -19.17 21.49 -23.38
CA GLY A 654 -20.57 21.02 -23.37
C GLY A 654 -21.13 20.78 -24.78
N GLY A 655 -20.32 20.21 -25.67
CA GLY A 655 -20.70 19.88 -27.05
C GLY A 655 -21.93 18.97 -27.15
N VAL A 656 -22.76 19.20 -28.17
CA VAL A 656 -24.10 18.60 -28.39
C VAL A 656 -24.05 17.15 -28.92
N LEU A 657 -22.87 16.55 -29.05
CA LEU A 657 -22.73 15.18 -29.54
C LEU A 657 -22.87 14.19 -28.36
N PRO A 658 -23.80 13.22 -28.42
CA PRO A 658 -23.94 12.23 -27.37
C PRO A 658 -22.65 11.40 -27.29
N GLN A 659 -22.09 11.30 -26.09
CA GLN A 659 -21.03 10.32 -25.80
C GLN A 659 -21.58 8.91 -26.07
N LEU A 660 -20.71 8.01 -26.54
CA LEU A 660 -21.07 6.60 -26.62
C LEU A 660 -21.32 6.10 -25.20
N THR A 661 -22.45 5.42 -24.99
CA THR A 661 -22.66 4.65 -23.76
C THR A 661 -21.65 3.50 -23.71
N ARG A 662 -21.29 3.03 -22.50
CA ARG A 662 -20.41 1.85 -22.33
C ARG A 662 -20.92 0.65 -23.12
N GLU A 663 -22.23 0.43 -23.12
CA GLU A 663 -22.87 -0.64 -23.90
C GLU A 663 -22.65 -0.50 -25.40
N GLN A 664 -22.75 0.72 -25.95
CA GLN A 664 -22.47 0.98 -27.36
C GLN A 664 -20.99 0.82 -27.72
N LEU A 665 -20.09 1.12 -26.77
CA LEU A 665 -18.66 0.87 -26.94
C LEU A 665 -18.36 -0.63 -26.95
N ALA A 666 -18.91 -1.38 -25.98
CA ALA A 666 -18.77 -2.83 -25.89
C ALA A 666 -19.29 -3.54 -27.15
N GLU A 667 -20.46 -3.14 -27.65
CA GLU A 667 -21.05 -3.72 -28.87
C GLU A 667 -20.14 -3.50 -30.08
N ARG A 668 -19.53 -2.30 -30.21
CA ARG A 668 -18.61 -1.99 -31.29
C ARG A 668 -17.29 -2.74 -31.18
N LEU A 669 -16.74 -2.89 -29.97
CA LEU A 669 -15.53 -3.66 -29.72
C LEU A 669 -15.76 -5.15 -29.98
N GLY A 670 -16.87 -5.72 -29.51
CA GLY A 670 -17.25 -7.11 -29.78
C GLY A 670 -17.47 -7.38 -31.27
N ALA A 671 -18.04 -6.42 -32.02
CA ALA A 671 -18.16 -6.51 -33.47
C ALA A 671 -16.80 -6.48 -34.18
N ALA A 672 -15.85 -5.67 -33.70
CA ALA A 672 -14.49 -5.60 -34.22
C ALA A 672 -13.65 -6.86 -33.88
N ALA A 673 -13.87 -7.46 -32.71
CA ALA A 673 -13.21 -8.69 -32.25
C ALA A 673 -13.79 -9.99 -32.84
N GLY A 674 -14.67 -9.90 -33.84
CA GLY A 674 -15.24 -11.07 -34.53
C GLY A 674 -16.30 -11.82 -33.72
N GLY A 675 -17.05 -11.13 -32.84
CA GLY A 675 -18.13 -11.73 -32.04
C GLY A 675 -17.66 -12.47 -30.79
N ARG A 676 -16.38 -12.33 -30.41
CA ARG A 676 -15.88 -12.78 -29.11
C ARG A 676 -16.34 -11.79 -28.03
N PRO A 677 -16.74 -12.27 -26.84
CA PRO A 677 -17.08 -11.38 -25.75
C PRO A 677 -15.85 -10.52 -25.42
N VAL A 678 -16.01 -9.21 -25.57
CA VAL A 678 -15.12 -8.21 -24.98
C VAL A 678 -15.87 -7.73 -23.75
N THR A 679 -15.44 -8.18 -22.58
CA THR A 679 -15.87 -7.56 -21.33
C THR A 679 -15.27 -6.15 -21.29
N LEU A 680 -16.15 -5.15 -21.38
CA LEU A 680 -15.86 -3.83 -20.81
C LEU A 680 -16.27 -3.88 -19.35
#